data_AF-A0A545B941-F1
#
_entry.id   AF-A0A545B941-F1
#
_cell.length_a   1.000
_cell.length_b   1.000
_cell.length_c   1.000
_cell.angle_alpha   90.00
_cell.angle_beta   90.00
_cell.angle_gamma   90.00
#
_symmetry.space_group_name_H-M   'P 1'
#
loop_
_entity.id
_entity.type
_entity.pdbx_description
1 polymer ?
#
loop_
_entity_poly.entity_id
_entity_poly.type
_entity_poly.pdbx_seq_one_letter_code
_entity_poly.pdbx_strand_id
1 'polypeptide(L)'
;MIYRTLGLGPILAIFASAASAETVIFDPQPGEARTWRAEMSVRPGRKGEPPEYSYATQRISSLTRMQVVDDETLHILPLWFQTAVAGEIYGTQKPLPDHMRQAMAEGFDATLTAGLITEVTPHGNADVPQELLTGLSQQFGAVLPPARLEAKEGWSTTIAEFSGVPDVTITVTHVTDDSVFLRYSGDDPSFRIAGLGVLDRQEGWLRRVVMTTDQQSADGTTLRSTLAMAPQDYPFALHADYTFDTPDWETMPDSFPAIEPLPTEADIFPHERGRVRMEDDLLSLDFTHLHDIMANTGRLVVRAPHVFRGDHPMDMPMLATPAITLPNYHEQDGDPLFTSTLLIPTEQKQVLPDVLEATDIRAQVAWYPATPFTMTLTPDDTGHAEVTKNGATATLSPTDEGFDLVLSGQQADRFMWAVDAKTDAGSMIYGADRGPDWLTPAESLARRIASPDYSGIRVAIRTEASAPSFSVRVNRHADTPAATREMTFLTDNGRRTDPDRAPDKVLLFKGDPPPRLKDVRPEGLDVAALQFRMGTLQAARCSAAFALPQTDAVFAEATPNPDGYGGTRLLQMQTPDGTRTHFYERGTQDVTLTCDATVTWEEADVQPDADRPWQFDVEALDISPELTYAQLMDQMRFVDAHGDALALVTPNGRGLALSDRINWAIFPDGTLRVAGKPARILRAVSRPDPYTRNFTVTFPDLPVPEEAPQ
;
A
#
# COMPACT_ATOMS: atom_id res chain seq x y z
N MET A 1 16.76 -16.05 20.55
CA MET A 1 16.79 -15.92 19.08
C MET A 1 15.96 -14.76 18.54
N ILE A 2 14.84 -14.39 19.18
CA ILE A 2 13.90 -13.35 18.69
C ILE A 2 14.55 -11.96 18.45
N TYR A 3 15.58 -11.59 19.22
CA TYR A 3 16.24 -10.26 19.09
C TYR A 3 17.35 -10.17 18.04
N ARG A 4 17.83 -11.28 17.47
CA ARG A 4 18.89 -11.24 16.42
C ARG A 4 18.38 -10.71 15.07
N THR A 5 17.07 -10.65 14.90
CA THR A 5 16.40 -10.46 13.60
C THR A 5 15.41 -9.31 13.61
N LEU A 6 15.56 -8.32 14.51
CA LEU A 6 14.68 -7.14 14.50
C LEU A 6 14.90 -6.23 13.28
N GLY A 7 15.85 -6.55 12.39
CA GLY A 7 16.05 -5.82 11.13
C GLY A 7 16.36 -4.33 11.31
N LEU A 8 16.72 -3.90 12.53
CA LEU A 8 17.11 -2.53 12.83
C LEU A 8 18.58 -2.27 12.50
N GLY A 9 19.37 -3.34 12.36
CA GLY A 9 20.77 -3.35 11.95
C GLY A 9 21.17 -2.68 10.63
N PRO A 10 20.33 -2.54 9.58
CA PRO A 10 20.81 -2.20 8.24
C PRO A 10 20.71 -0.70 7.99
N ILE A 11 21.16 0.06 8.97
CA ILE A 11 21.50 1.44 8.75
C ILE A 11 23.00 1.41 8.41
N LEU A 12 23.43 2.16 7.40
CA LEU A 12 24.74 2.04 6.75
C LEU A 12 25.58 3.27 7.05
N ALA A 13 26.89 3.16 6.93
CA ALA A 13 27.80 4.31 6.94
C ALA A 13 29.17 3.82 6.43
N ILE A 14 29.95 4.77 5.91
CA ILE A 14 30.79 4.71 4.70
C ILE A 14 32.31 4.89 5.16
N PHE A 15 33.42 4.55 4.45
CA PHE A 15 34.41 5.47 3.81
C PHE A 15 35.82 4.85 3.54
N ALA A 16 36.71 5.63 2.87
CA ALA A 16 38.07 5.27 2.47
C ALA A 16 39.09 6.48 2.56
N SER A 17 40.30 6.36 3.14
CA SER A 17 41.32 7.44 3.40
C SER A 17 42.51 7.71 2.40
N ALA A 18 42.77 9.02 2.13
CA ALA A 18 43.89 9.82 1.52
C ALA A 18 45.01 9.14 0.64
N ALA A 19 45.52 9.59 -0.54
CA ALA A 19 45.68 10.90 -1.22
C ALA A 19 45.86 10.82 -2.79
N SER A 20 45.64 11.97 -3.46
CA SER A 20 45.84 12.36 -4.90
C SER A 20 44.74 11.98 -5.91
N ALA A 21 44.45 12.84 -6.89
CA ALA A 21 43.28 12.81 -7.80
C ALA A 21 43.13 11.58 -8.73
N GLU A 22 44.12 10.68 -8.72
CA GLU A 22 44.01 9.33 -9.29
C GLU A 22 43.37 8.34 -8.31
N THR A 23 43.22 8.70 -7.04
CA THR A 23 42.70 7.90 -5.94
C THR A 23 41.43 8.55 -5.39
N VAL A 24 40.31 7.82 -5.35
CA VAL A 24 39.07 8.27 -4.66
C VAL A 24 39.27 8.17 -3.17
N ILE A 25 38.95 9.24 -2.47
CA ILE A 25 39.12 9.40 -1.03
C ILE A 25 37.88 10.06 -0.46
N PHE A 26 37.50 9.62 0.72
CA PHE A 26 36.51 10.27 1.52
C PHE A 26 37.14 11.28 2.47
N ASP A 27 36.77 12.56 2.33
CA ASP A 27 37.28 13.70 3.12
C ASP A 27 36.21 14.80 3.27
N PRO A 28 35.09 14.51 3.96
CA PRO A 28 33.98 15.44 4.07
C PRO A 28 34.29 16.51 5.12
N GLN A 29 33.61 17.66 5.04
CA GLN A 29 33.72 18.66 6.09
C GLN A 29 32.80 18.33 7.28
N PRO A 30 33.23 18.61 8.53
CA PRO A 30 32.34 18.56 9.69
C PRO A 30 31.05 19.35 9.46
N GLY A 31 29.91 18.72 9.76
CA GLY A 31 28.58 19.25 9.52
C GLY A 31 27.97 18.88 8.17
N GLU A 32 28.74 18.33 7.23
CA GLU A 32 28.17 17.77 6.00
C GLU A 32 27.20 16.65 6.32
N ALA A 33 26.04 16.68 5.66
CA ALA A 33 25.03 15.66 5.80
C ALA A 33 24.48 15.23 4.43
N ARG A 34 24.06 13.99 4.37
CA ARG A 34 23.44 13.35 3.20
C ARG A 34 22.33 12.43 3.70
N THR A 35 21.32 12.22 2.86
CA THR A 35 20.17 11.39 3.21
C THR A 35 19.92 10.37 2.12
N TRP A 36 19.76 9.11 2.52
CA TRP A 36 19.58 7.98 1.62
C TRP A 36 18.28 7.25 1.91
N ARG A 37 17.69 6.73 0.83
CA ARG A 37 16.66 5.71 0.87
C ARG A 37 17.33 4.36 0.73
N ALA A 38 16.90 3.40 1.55
CA ALA A 38 17.34 2.02 1.46
C ALA A 38 16.15 1.06 1.43
N GLU A 39 16.32 0.00 0.65
CA GLU A 39 15.42 -1.14 0.58
C GLU A 39 16.26 -2.40 0.80
N MET A 40 15.78 -3.31 1.64
CA MET A 40 16.48 -4.55 1.96
C MET A 40 15.51 -5.72 2.06
N SER A 41 15.93 -6.87 1.55
CA SER A 41 15.34 -8.17 1.83
C SER A 41 16.29 -9.01 2.67
N VAL A 42 15.74 -9.75 3.63
CA VAL A 42 16.47 -10.74 4.43
C VAL A 42 15.67 -12.04 4.41
N ARG A 43 16.28 -13.09 3.88
CA ARG A 43 15.67 -14.40 3.65
C ARG A 43 16.43 -15.46 4.45
N PRO A 44 16.01 -15.75 5.69
CA PRO A 44 16.52 -16.91 6.41
C PRO A 44 15.95 -18.19 5.81
N GLY A 45 16.76 -19.25 5.76
CA GLY A 45 16.37 -20.55 5.22
C GLY A 45 17.21 -21.70 5.76
N ARG A 46 17.05 -22.87 5.15
CA ARG A 46 17.85 -24.07 5.41
C ARG A 46 18.26 -24.74 4.11
N LYS A 47 19.45 -25.34 4.12
CA LYS A 47 19.98 -26.08 2.98
C LYS A 47 19.02 -27.20 2.57
N GLY A 48 18.61 -27.20 1.31
CA GLY A 48 17.77 -28.23 0.71
C GLY A 48 16.26 -28.07 0.95
N GLU A 49 15.84 -27.03 1.68
CA GLU A 49 14.44 -26.63 1.75
C GLU A 49 14.13 -25.65 0.60
N PRO A 50 12.97 -25.76 -0.06
CA PRO A 50 12.56 -24.79 -1.08
C PRO A 50 12.46 -23.36 -0.50
N PRO A 51 12.77 -22.31 -1.30
CA PRO A 51 12.64 -20.91 -0.87
C PRO A 51 11.22 -20.54 -0.39
N GLU A 52 10.23 -21.27 -0.92
CA GLU A 52 8.79 -21.06 -0.80
C GLU A 52 8.27 -21.13 0.66
N TYR A 53 9.08 -21.60 1.61
CA TYR A 53 8.66 -21.84 3.00
C TYR A 53 9.04 -20.76 4.02
N SER A 54 9.70 -19.67 3.63
CA SER A 54 10.14 -18.66 4.60
C SER A 54 9.13 -17.52 4.77
N TYR A 55 8.07 -17.76 5.57
CA TYR A 55 7.29 -16.68 6.22
C TYR A 55 8.17 -15.75 7.07
N ALA A 56 9.45 -16.07 7.27
CA ALA A 56 10.42 -15.25 7.98
C ALA A 56 11.19 -14.27 7.08
N THR A 57 10.85 -14.16 5.79
CA THR A 57 11.44 -13.10 4.94
C THR A 57 11.08 -11.73 5.52
N GLN A 58 12.11 -10.91 5.68
CA GLN A 58 11.98 -9.56 6.18
C GLN A 58 12.17 -8.58 5.04
N ARG A 59 11.22 -7.67 4.88
CA ARG A 59 11.37 -6.50 4.01
C ARG A 59 11.63 -5.31 4.90
N ILE A 60 12.68 -4.55 4.62
CA ILE A 60 13.03 -3.36 5.37
C ILE A 60 13.16 -2.19 4.39
N SER A 61 12.47 -1.10 4.68
CA SER A 61 12.51 0.15 3.95
C SER A 61 12.90 1.25 4.92
N SER A 62 13.84 2.12 4.56
CA SER A 62 14.29 3.19 5.45
C SER A 62 14.71 4.46 4.73
N LEU A 63 14.66 5.56 5.47
CA LEU A 63 15.23 6.86 5.15
C LEU A 63 16.18 7.25 6.27
N THR A 64 17.46 7.39 5.95
CA THR A 64 18.51 7.64 6.94
C THR A 64 19.33 8.86 6.55
N ARG A 65 19.54 9.75 7.51
CA ARG A 65 20.51 10.85 7.39
C ARG A 65 21.81 10.47 8.07
N MET A 66 22.92 10.67 7.38
CA MET A 66 24.25 10.58 7.99
C MET A 66 24.86 11.98 7.98
N GLN A 67 25.43 12.38 9.11
CA GLN A 67 26.06 13.66 9.30
C GLN A 67 27.46 13.46 9.86
N VAL A 68 28.42 14.17 9.29
CA VAL A 68 29.80 14.19 9.77
C VAL A 68 29.86 15.06 11.02
N VAL A 69 30.27 14.48 12.13
CA VAL A 69 30.50 15.22 13.38
C VAL A 69 31.91 15.78 13.38
N ASP A 70 32.88 14.91 13.10
CA ASP A 70 34.30 15.20 12.93
C ASP A 70 34.97 14.11 12.08
N ASP A 71 36.30 14.18 11.95
CA ASP A 71 37.11 13.27 11.11
C ASP A 71 37.02 11.79 11.55
N GLU A 72 36.59 11.52 12.78
CA GLU A 72 36.52 10.18 13.37
C GLU A 72 35.09 9.73 13.67
N THR A 73 34.09 10.59 13.51
CA THR A 73 32.73 10.34 14.00
C THR A 73 31.66 10.73 13.00
N LEU A 74 30.75 9.78 12.73
CA LEU A 74 29.49 10.04 12.06
C LEU A 74 28.32 9.93 13.01
N HIS A 75 27.38 10.85 12.87
CA HIS A 75 26.06 10.72 13.43
C HIS A 75 25.10 10.15 12.38
N ILE A 76 24.39 9.09 12.75
CA ILE A 76 23.46 8.35 11.91
C ILE A 76 22.06 8.47 12.50
N LEU A 77 21.18 9.14 11.77
CA LEU A 77 19.82 9.44 12.19
C LEU A 77 18.80 8.76 11.27
N PRO A 78 18.14 7.67 11.72
CA PRO A 78 16.98 7.13 11.02
C PRO A 78 15.82 8.13 11.06
N LEU A 79 15.45 8.66 9.91
CA LEU A 79 14.32 9.60 9.77
C LEU A 79 12.99 8.86 9.65
N TRP A 80 13.02 7.71 8.97
CA TRP A 80 11.87 6.83 8.81
C TRP A 80 12.35 5.40 8.58
N PHE A 81 11.62 4.42 9.11
CA PHE A 81 11.78 3.02 8.74
C PHE A 81 10.48 2.24 8.85
N GLN A 82 10.40 1.20 8.05
CA GLN A 82 9.35 0.21 8.07
C GLN A 82 9.96 -1.16 7.82
N THR A 83 9.53 -2.16 8.57
CA THR A 83 9.89 -3.55 8.36
C THR A 83 8.64 -4.42 8.36
N ALA A 84 8.59 -5.41 7.48
CA ALA A 84 7.55 -6.43 7.46
C ALA A 84 8.16 -7.78 7.80
N VAL A 85 7.64 -8.45 8.84
CA VAL A 85 8.09 -9.77 9.31
C VAL A 85 6.87 -10.67 9.41
N ALA A 86 6.86 -11.79 8.68
CA ALA A 86 5.71 -12.71 8.65
C ALA A 86 4.36 -12.04 8.34
N GLY A 87 4.37 -11.03 7.48
CA GLY A 87 3.18 -10.26 7.09
C GLY A 87 2.79 -9.17 8.09
N GLU A 88 3.42 -9.10 9.27
CA GLU A 88 3.21 -8.02 10.22
C GLU A 88 4.17 -6.87 9.97
N ILE A 89 3.62 -5.67 9.83
CA ILE A 89 4.39 -4.45 9.62
C ILE A 89 4.74 -3.83 10.97
N TYR A 90 5.98 -3.37 11.12
CA TYR A 90 6.54 -2.63 12.24
C TYR A 90 7.29 -1.41 11.69
N GLY A 91 7.47 -0.35 12.48
CA GLY A 91 8.19 0.82 11.97
C GLY A 91 8.01 2.08 12.80
N THR A 92 8.48 3.21 12.27
CA THR A 92 8.36 4.54 12.88
C THR A 92 6.91 4.94 13.18
N GLN A 93 5.95 4.47 12.38
CA GLN A 93 4.52 4.76 12.55
C GLN A 93 3.78 3.78 13.47
N LYS A 94 4.46 2.74 13.99
CA LYS A 94 3.89 1.75 14.92
C LYS A 94 4.61 1.74 16.28
N PRO A 95 3.99 1.18 17.34
CA PRO A 95 4.61 1.14 18.66
C PRO A 95 5.88 0.27 18.65
N LEU A 96 7.03 0.90 18.82
CA LEU A 96 8.28 0.23 19.19
C LEU A 96 8.42 0.20 20.71
N PRO A 97 9.15 -0.79 21.28
CA PRO A 97 9.60 -0.73 22.67
C PRO A 97 10.28 0.61 22.97
N ASP A 98 10.06 1.18 24.16
CA ASP A 98 10.47 2.56 24.47
C ASP A 98 11.98 2.80 24.29
N HIS A 99 12.81 1.82 24.69
CA HIS A 99 14.27 1.89 24.51
C HIS A 99 14.68 1.94 23.02
N MET A 100 14.00 1.18 22.16
CA MET A 100 14.22 1.23 20.71
C MET A 100 13.73 2.54 20.11
N ARG A 101 12.59 3.06 20.60
CA ARG A 101 12.04 4.32 20.14
C ARG A 101 12.98 5.48 20.44
N GLN A 102 13.56 5.51 21.65
CA GLN A 102 14.54 6.51 22.05
C GLN A 102 15.81 6.42 21.19
N ALA A 103 16.38 5.21 21.04
CA ALA A 103 17.58 5.02 20.22
C ALA A 103 17.36 5.45 18.76
N MET A 104 16.20 5.16 18.18
CA MET A 104 15.90 5.62 16.83
C MET A 104 15.84 7.16 16.79
N ALA A 105 15.15 7.78 17.77
CA ALA A 105 14.93 9.23 17.87
C ALA A 105 16.21 10.04 18.05
N GLU A 106 17.12 9.51 18.86
CA GLU A 106 18.41 10.14 19.14
C GLU A 106 19.45 9.77 18.08
N GLY A 107 19.30 8.64 17.39
CA GLY A 107 20.24 8.14 16.39
C GLY A 107 21.38 7.31 16.99
N PHE A 108 22.41 7.08 16.17
CA PHE A 108 23.59 6.29 16.50
C PHE A 108 24.85 7.06 16.10
N ASP A 109 25.94 6.87 16.84
CA ASP A 109 27.25 7.37 16.46
C ASP A 109 28.12 6.21 15.95
N ALA A 110 28.79 6.41 14.83
CA ALA A 110 29.73 5.46 14.25
C ALA A 110 31.15 6.02 14.30
N THR A 111 32.06 5.23 14.87
CA THR A 111 33.49 5.54 14.93
C THR A 111 34.19 5.10 13.66
N LEU A 112 34.98 6.00 13.09
CA LEU A 112 35.76 5.81 11.88
C LEU A 112 37.24 5.60 12.21
N THR A 113 37.82 4.52 11.69
CA THR A 113 39.27 4.28 11.68
C THR A 113 39.75 4.10 10.25
N ALA A 114 40.58 5.03 9.76
CA ALA A 114 41.08 5.03 8.38
C ALA A 114 39.97 5.01 7.29
N GLY A 115 38.79 5.55 7.62
CA GLY A 115 37.58 5.52 6.79
C GLY A 115 36.68 4.31 7.04
N LEU A 116 37.09 3.32 7.84
CA LEU A 116 36.27 2.16 8.14
C LEU A 116 35.47 2.35 9.43
N ILE A 117 34.20 1.96 9.43
CA ILE A 117 33.42 1.89 10.66
C ILE A 117 33.88 0.71 11.47
N THR A 118 34.38 0.99 12.67
CA THR A 118 34.86 -0.02 13.61
C THR A 118 33.88 -0.28 14.73
N GLU A 119 33.02 0.68 15.05
CA GLU A 119 32.10 0.62 16.18
C GLU A 119 30.88 1.50 15.93
N VAL A 120 29.72 1.05 16.41
CA VAL A 120 28.47 1.81 16.42
C VAL A 120 27.86 1.76 17.81
N THR A 121 27.57 2.94 18.35
CA THR A 121 26.97 3.13 19.68
C THR A 121 25.68 3.94 19.56
N PRO A 122 24.72 3.78 20.48
CA PRO A 122 23.57 4.66 20.50
C PRO A 122 24.01 6.07 20.83
N HIS A 123 23.47 7.05 20.12
CA HIS A 123 23.63 8.44 20.52
C HIS A 123 22.84 8.68 21.81
N GLY A 124 23.43 9.39 22.77
CA GLY A 124 22.79 9.67 24.06
C GLY A 124 22.81 8.50 25.05
N ASN A 125 21.70 8.27 25.75
CA ASN A 125 21.62 7.32 26.89
C ASN A 125 20.68 6.14 26.64
N ALA A 126 20.30 5.88 25.39
CA ALA A 126 19.38 4.80 25.06
C ALA A 126 20.02 3.42 25.37
N ASP A 127 19.29 2.57 26.10
CA ASP A 127 19.71 1.20 26.41
C ASP A 127 19.40 0.27 25.24
N VAL A 128 20.41 0.02 24.39
CA VAL A 128 20.29 -0.83 23.20
C VAL A 128 21.01 -2.16 23.44
N PRO A 129 20.38 -3.32 23.20
CA PRO A 129 21.03 -4.62 23.36
C PRO A 129 22.33 -4.74 22.56
N GLN A 130 23.39 -5.26 23.18
CA GLN A 130 24.71 -5.38 22.56
C GLN A 130 24.68 -6.22 21.27
N GLU A 131 23.81 -7.24 21.20
CA GLU A 131 23.64 -8.03 20.00
C GLU A 131 23.13 -7.20 18.82
N LEU A 132 22.25 -6.22 19.09
CA LEU A 132 21.76 -5.31 18.07
C LEU A 132 22.86 -4.31 17.67
N LEU A 133 23.62 -3.76 18.60
CA LEU A 133 24.77 -2.88 18.29
C LEU A 133 25.86 -3.59 17.49
N THR A 134 26.10 -4.86 17.80
CA THR A 134 27.03 -5.70 17.01
C THR A 134 26.49 -5.94 15.61
N GLY A 135 25.19 -6.25 15.49
CA GLY A 135 24.52 -6.42 14.20
C GLY A 135 24.53 -5.14 13.37
N LEU A 136 24.27 -4.00 13.99
CA LEU A 136 24.43 -2.66 13.41
C LEU A 136 25.88 -2.51 12.91
N SER A 137 26.88 -2.59 13.79
CA SER A 137 28.29 -2.38 13.43
C SER A 137 28.75 -3.25 12.26
N GLN A 138 28.35 -4.53 12.23
CA GLN A 138 28.65 -5.44 11.12
C GLN A 138 27.99 -5.01 9.80
N GLN A 139 26.76 -4.48 9.86
CA GLN A 139 26.01 -4.02 8.69
C GLN A 139 26.49 -2.65 8.20
N PHE A 140 26.89 -1.76 9.12
CA PHE A 140 27.55 -0.49 8.82
C PHE A 140 28.92 -0.71 8.15
N GLY A 141 29.76 -1.60 8.70
CA GLY A 141 31.07 -1.93 8.12
C GLY A 141 31.03 -2.71 6.79
N ALA A 142 29.88 -3.29 6.44
CA ALA A 142 29.64 -4.16 5.28
C ALA A 142 29.53 -3.45 3.91
N VAL A 143 29.68 -2.12 3.86
CA VAL A 143 29.42 -1.34 2.64
C VAL A 143 30.61 -0.44 2.24
N LEU A 144 31.74 -0.60 2.91
CA LEU A 144 32.91 0.28 2.78
C LEU A 144 33.93 -0.21 1.76
N PRO A 145 34.23 0.57 0.71
CA PRO A 145 35.48 0.35 0.00
C PRO A 145 36.67 0.59 0.94
N PRO A 146 37.81 -0.09 0.73
CA PRO A 146 38.98 0.10 1.56
C PRO A 146 39.55 1.50 1.29
N ALA A 147 40.34 1.99 2.26
CA ALA A 147 40.92 3.32 2.33
C ALA A 147 41.39 3.97 1.01
N ARG A 148 41.85 3.20 0.04
CA ARG A 148 42.40 3.74 -1.20
C ARG A 148 41.88 2.95 -2.38
N LEU A 149 41.16 3.64 -3.26
CA LEU A 149 40.72 3.13 -4.55
C LEU A 149 41.35 3.98 -5.65
N GLU A 150 42.15 3.41 -6.54
CA GLU A 150 42.55 4.14 -7.74
C GLU A 150 41.35 4.25 -8.68
N ALA A 151 40.96 5.48 -9.05
CA ALA A 151 39.91 5.81 -10.01
C ALA A 151 40.34 5.44 -11.43
N LYS A 152 40.61 4.16 -11.66
CA LYS A 152 41.13 3.62 -12.92
C LYS A 152 40.39 2.33 -13.24
N GLU A 153 39.78 2.28 -14.42
CA GLU A 153 39.10 1.09 -14.92
C GLU A 153 40.04 -0.13 -14.89
N GLY A 154 39.54 -1.25 -14.36
CA GLY A 154 40.29 -2.48 -14.16
C GLY A 154 41.18 -2.53 -12.93
N TRP A 155 41.34 -1.43 -12.18
CA TRP A 155 42.02 -1.49 -10.88
C TRP A 155 41.22 -2.37 -9.91
N SER A 156 41.92 -3.16 -9.10
CA SER A 156 41.29 -4.04 -8.12
C SER A 156 42.10 -4.19 -6.85
N THR A 157 41.41 -4.47 -5.75
CA THR A 157 42.00 -4.83 -4.45
C THR A 157 41.18 -5.92 -3.79
N THR A 158 41.76 -6.59 -2.80
CA THR A 158 41.08 -7.64 -2.02
C THR A 158 41.04 -7.23 -0.55
N ILE A 159 39.85 -7.25 0.03
CA ILE A 159 39.64 -7.08 1.47
C ILE A 159 39.61 -8.47 2.10
N ALA A 160 40.45 -8.70 3.11
CA ALA A 160 40.54 -10.00 3.79
C ALA A 160 39.21 -10.48 4.37
N GLU A 161 38.40 -9.56 4.91
CA GLU A 161 37.04 -9.86 5.36
C GLU A 161 36.15 -8.63 5.14
N PHE A 162 35.01 -8.81 4.49
CA PHE A 162 34.05 -7.75 4.19
C PHE A 162 32.63 -8.30 4.35
N SER A 163 31.83 -7.70 5.24
CA SER A 163 30.48 -8.21 5.58
C SER A 163 30.46 -9.65 6.12
N GLY A 164 31.54 -10.09 6.78
CA GLY A 164 31.72 -11.49 7.19
C GLY A 164 32.09 -12.46 6.06
N VAL A 165 32.31 -11.94 4.83
CA VAL A 165 32.73 -12.72 3.67
C VAL A 165 34.26 -12.58 3.52
N PRO A 166 35.03 -13.67 3.49
CA PRO A 166 36.47 -13.58 3.31
C PRO A 166 36.86 -13.21 1.87
N ASP A 167 38.03 -12.60 1.72
CA ASP A 167 38.71 -12.36 0.43
C ASP A 167 37.86 -11.69 -0.66
N VAL A 168 37.09 -10.66 -0.28
CA VAL A 168 36.23 -9.93 -1.22
C VAL A 168 37.07 -9.05 -2.14
N THR A 169 36.93 -9.30 -3.44
CA THR A 169 37.58 -8.50 -4.48
C THR A 169 36.69 -7.33 -4.88
N ILE A 170 37.28 -6.14 -4.88
CA ILE A 170 36.68 -4.90 -5.35
C ILE A 170 37.37 -4.49 -6.63
N THR A 171 36.61 -4.24 -7.70
CA THR A 171 37.14 -3.81 -9.00
C THR A 171 36.48 -2.51 -9.43
N VAL A 172 37.26 -1.56 -9.93
CA VAL A 172 36.74 -0.37 -10.60
C VAL A 172 36.34 -0.75 -12.02
N THR A 173 35.05 -0.70 -12.32
CA THR A 173 34.49 -1.15 -13.60
C THR A 173 34.33 -0.01 -14.61
N HIS A 174 34.08 1.20 -14.12
CA HIS A 174 33.90 2.37 -14.96
C HIS A 174 34.25 3.65 -14.20
N VAL A 175 34.75 4.66 -14.89
CA VAL A 175 35.11 5.97 -14.30
C VAL A 175 34.57 7.09 -15.18
N THR A 176 33.90 8.05 -14.55
CA THR A 176 33.39 9.27 -15.18
C THR A 176 34.02 10.51 -14.53
N ASP A 177 33.63 11.70 -14.97
CA ASP A 177 34.11 12.95 -14.39
C ASP A 177 33.67 13.13 -12.92
N ASP A 178 32.49 12.61 -12.56
CA ASP A 178 31.89 12.79 -11.23
C ASP A 178 31.75 11.50 -10.41
N SER A 179 31.88 10.33 -11.03
CA SER A 179 31.55 9.06 -10.39
C SER A 179 32.55 7.94 -10.68
N VAL A 180 32.78 7.06 -9.71
CA VAL A 180 33.54 5.81 -9.85
C VAL A 180 32.65 4.62 -9.56
N PHE A 181 32.57 3.69 -10.52
CA PHE A 181 31.75 2.49 -10.44
C PHE A 181 32.58 1.31 -9.96
N LEU A 182 32.06 0.59 -8.98
CA LEU A 182 32.71 -0.51 -8.29
C LEU A 182 31.91 -1.79 -8.47
N ARG A 183 32.61 -2.91 -8.55
CA ARG A 183 32.05 -4.27 -8.45
C ARG A 183 32.69 -5.00 -7.28
N TYR A 184 31.85 -5.61 -6.46
CA TYR A 184 32.22 -6.44 -5.32
C TYR A 184 31.95 -7.90 -5.66
N SER A 185 32.92 -8.76 -5.42
CA SER A 185 32.84 -10.20 -5.70
C SER A 185 33.57 -11.00 -4.64
N GLY A 186 32.88 -11.95 -4.02
CA GLY A 186 33.46 -12.97 -3.16
C GLY A 186 32.68 -14.26 -3.33
N ASP A 187 33.40 -15.37 -3.47
CA ASP A 187 32.82 -16.67 -3.82
C ASP A 187 33.41 -17.77 -2.93
N ASP A 188 33.26 -17.61 -1.61
CA ASP A 188 33.59 -18.65 -0.65
C ASP A 188 32.42 -19.65 -0.55
N PRO A 189 32.67 -20.97 -0.41
CA PRO A 189 31.62 -21.98 -0.33
C PRO A 189 30.58 -21.76 0.78
N SER A 190 30.95 -21.08 1.86
CA SER A 190 30.06 -20.77 2.98
C SER A 190 29.56 -19.33 2.95
N PHE A 191 30.21 -18.43 2.21
CA PHE A 191 29.89 -17.00 2.18
C PHE A 191 30.10 -16.41 0.79
N ARG A 192 29.02 -16.03 0.11
CA ARG A 192 29.07 -15.40 -1.21
C ARG A 192 28.60 -13.95 -1.14
N ILE A 193 29.20 -13.11 -1.98
CA ILE A 193 28.82 -11.70 -2.14
C ILE A 193 28.94 -11.27 -3.59
N ALA A 194 27.92 -10.55 -4.05
CA ALA A 194 27.92 -9.90 -5.34
C ALA A 194 27.27 -8.52 -5.20
N GLY A 195 27.99 -7.48 -5.60
CA GLY A 195 27.47 -6.12 -5.50
C GLY A 195 28.03 -5.15 -6.52
N LEU A 196 27.35 -4.01 -6.64
CA LEU A 196 27.78 -2.85 -7.41
C LEU A 196 27.70 -1.61 -6.51
N GLY A 197 28.65 -0.70 -6.65
CA GLY A 197 28.69 0.55 -5.92
C GLY A 197 29.03 1.72 -6.82
N VAL A 198 28.58 2.92 -6.46
CA VAL A 198 28.94 4.16 -7.15
C VAL A 198 29.39 5.19 -6.12
N LEU A 199 30.64 5.61 -6.21
CA LEU A 199 31.21 6.67 -5.39
C LEU A 199 31.15 8.01 -6.13
N ASP A 200 30.93 9.07 -5.37
CA ASP A 200 31.28 10.43 -5.79
C ASP A 200 32.80 10.52 -5.90
N ARG A 201 33.30 10.95 -7.06
CA ARG A 201 34.73 10.99 -7.34
C ARG A 201 35.46 12.09 -6.56
N GLN A 202 34.78 13.19 -6.25
CA GLN A 202 35.38 14.33 -5.59
C GLN A 202 35.31 14.20 -4.07
N GLU A 203 34.13 13.84 -3.57
CA GLU A 203 33.87 13.81 -2.13
C GLU A 203 34.08 12.41 -1.52
N GLY A 204 34.15 11.36 -2.35
CA GLY A 204 34.28 9.97 -1.90
C GLY A 204 33.01 9.37 -1.29
N TRP A 205 31.90 10.12 -1.23
CA TRP A 205 30.62 9.64 -0.73
C TRP A 205 30.10 8.48 -1.58
N LEU A 206 29.63 7.41 -0.94
CA LEU A 206 28.85 6.38 -1.62
C LEU A 206 27.49 6.95 -2.04
N ARG A 207 27.29 7.10 -3.33
CA ARG A 207 26.03 7.59 -3.90
C ARG A 207 25.00 6.47 -3.96
N ARG A 208 25.38 5.31 -4.51
CA ARG A 208 24.47 4.20 -4.80
C ARG A 208 25.15 2.86 -4.52
N VAL A 209 24.41 1.88 -4.00
CA VAL A 209 24.93 0.52 -3.82
C VAL A 209 23.82 -0.50 -3.96
N VAL A 210 24.17 -1.65 -4.53
CA VAL A 210 23.40 -2.88 -4.43
C VAL A 210 24.33 -3.98 -3.96
N MET A 211 23.92 -4.72 -2.95
CA MET A 211 24.72 -5.81 -2.40
C MET A 211 23.83 -7.01 -2.12
N THR A 212 24.17 -8.16 -2.69
CA THR A 212 23.56 -9.44 -2.34
C THR A 212 24.59 -10.30 -1.63
N THR A 213 24.24 -10.82 -0.46
CA THR A 213 25.03 -11.79 0.29
C THR A 213 24.25 -13.09 0.45
N ASP A 214 24.96 -14.22 0.43
CA ASP A 214 24.39 -15.55 0.67
C ASP A 214 25.32 -16.31 1.62
N GLN A 215 24.85 -16.53 2.85
CA GLN A 215 25.61 -17.14 3.92
C GLN A 215 25.07 -18.52 4.25
N GLN A 216 25.96 -19.46 4.50
CA GLN A 216 25.65 -20.82 4.91
C GLN A 216 26.42 -21.18 6.17
N SER A 217 25.68 -21.39 7.26
CA SER A 217 26.21 -21.88 8.53
C SER A 217 26.47 -23.39 8.47
N ALA A 218 27.39 -23.86 9.32
CA ALA A 218 27.75 -25.29 9.43
C ALA A 218 26.59 -26.19 9.86
N ASP A 219 25.58 -25.64 10.55
CA ASP A 219 24.36 -26.34 10.96
C ASP A 219 23.30 -26.44 9.83
N GLY A 220 23.62 -25.95 8.64
CA GLY A 220 22.74 -25.98 7.47
C GLY A 220 21.79 -24.79 7.36
N THR A 221 21.80 -23.85 8.31
CA THR A 221 21.05 -22.59 8.22
C THR A 221 21.63 -21.70 7.13
N THR A 222 20.76 -21.09 6.34
CA THR A 222 21.14 -20.11 5.31
C THR A 222 20.57 -18.74 5.62
N LEU A 223 21.28 -17.70 5.20
CA LEU A 223 20.84 -16.31 5.29
C LEU A 223 21.21 -15.60 3.99
N ARG A 224 20.20 -15.26 3.19
CA ARG A 224 20.39 -14.47 1.98
C ARG A 224 19.86 -13.07 2.20
N SER A 225 20.60 -12.05 1.82
CA SER A 225 20.13 -10.67 1.90
C SER A 225 20.47 -9.90 0.64
N THR A 226 19.59 -9.00 0.24
CA THR A 226 19.83 -8.03 -0.82
C THR A 226 19.53 -6.64 -0.29
N LEU A 227 20.45 -5.70 -0.50
CA LEU A 227 20.35 -4.29 -0.13
C LEU A 227 20.40 -3.45 -1.40
N ALA A 228 19.55 -2.44 -1.50
CA ALA A 228 19.57 -1.41 -2.52
C ALA A 228 19.46 -0.03 -1.87
N MET A 229 20.44 0.85 -2.11
CA MET A 229 20.47 2.19 -1.52
C MET A 229 20.81 3.25 -2.57
N ALA A 230 20.14 4.40 -2.48
CA ALA A 230 20.41 5.59 -3.29
C ALA A 230 20.06 6.88 -2.52
N PRO A 231 20.46 8.06 -3.01
CA PRO A 231 20.15 9.33 -2.35
C PRO A 231 18.64 9.56 -2.29
N GLN A 232 18.17 10.38 -1.34
CA GLN A 232 16.74 10.63 -1.14
C GLN A 232 16.01 11.12 -2.41
N ASP A 233 16.72 11.88 -3.26
CA ASP A 233 16.22 12.48 -4.49
C ASP A 233 16.44 11.60 -5.74
N TYR A 234 16.87 10.33 -5.54
CA TYR A 234 17.06 9.41 -6.65
C TYR A 234 15.74 9.19 -7.41
N PRO A 235 15.70 9.42 -8.74
CA PRO A 235 14.45 9.54 -9.48
C PRO A 235 13.81 8.20 -9.85
N PHE A 236 14.43 7.07 -9.48
CA PHE A 236 13.96 5.73 -9.81
C PHE A 236 13.59 4.93 -8.56
N ALA A 237 12.70 3.95 -8.74
CA ALA A 237 12.30 3.06 -7.66
C ALA A 237 13.50 2.25 -7.16
N LEU A 238 13.54 2.01 -5.85
CA LEU A 238 14.49 1.10 -5.22
C LEU A 238 13.78 -0.22 -4.95
N HIS A 239 14.48 -1.33 -5.16
CA HIS A 239 13.95 -2.66 -4.98
C HIS A 239 15.08 -3.61 -4.56
N ALA A 240 14.75 -4.58 -3.70
CA ALA A 240 15.73 -5.48 -3.10
C ALA A 240 15.32 -6.96 -3.18
N ASP A 241 14.57 -7.37 -4.20
CA ASP A 241 14.01 -8.73 -4.38
C ASP A 241 13.21 -9.21 -3.15
N TYR A 242 11.89 -8.99 -3.19
CA TYR A 242 10.96 -9.50 -2.17
C TYR A 242 10.25 -10.78 -2.60
N THR A 243 10.68 -11.41 -3.69
CA THR A 243 9.99 -12.58 -4.22
C THR A 243 10.29 -13.82 -3.38
N PHE A 244 9.24 -14.58 -3.11
CA PHE A 244 9.29 -15.87 -2.41
C PHE A 244 9.39 -17.05 -3.37
N ASP A 245 9.02 -16.82 -4.63
CA ASP A 245 8.89 -17.84 -5.64
C ASP A 245 10.24 -18.13 -6.30
N THR A 246 10.43 -19.40 -6.64
CA THR A 246 11.52 -19.77 -7.54
C THR A 246 11.26 -19.12 -8.90
N PRO A 247 12.21 -18.36 -9.47
CA PRO A 247 12.01 -17.75 -10.78
C PRO A 247 11.70 -18.81 -11.83
N ASP A 248 10.63 -18.61 -12.59
CA ASP A 248 10.26 -19.47 -13.71
C ASP A 248 10.20 -18.66 -15.01
N TRP A 249 10.17 -19.37 -16.13
CA TRP A 249 10.05 -18.81 -17.46
C TRP A 249 8.64 -18.26 -17.68
N GLU A 250 8.53 -16.97 -17.91
CA GLU A 250 7.27 -16.31 -18.25
C GLU A 250 6.99 -16.42 -19.75
N THR A 251 5.72 -16.55 -20.13
CA THR A 251 5.35 -16.54 -21.56
C THR A 251 5.72 -15.20 -22.17
N MET A 252 6.52 -15.21 -23.23
CA MET A 252 6.91 -13.98 -23.91
C MET A 252 5.69 -13.39 -24.65
N PRO A 253 5.40 -12.10 -24.51
CA PRO A 253 4.27 -11.47 -25.21
C PRO A 253 4.48 -11.50 -26.73
N ASP A 254 3.39 -11.64 -27.48
CA ASP A 254 3.39 -11.59 -28.95
C ASP A 254 3.11 -10.19 -29.52
N SER A 255 2.81 -9.24 -28.64
CA SER A 255 2.43 -7.87 -28.96
C SER A 255 2.64 -6.93 -27.79
N PHE A 256 2.72 -5.64 -28.07
CA PHE A 256 2.72 -4.57 -27.08
C PHE A 256 1.74 -3.46 -27.52
N PRO A 257 1.31 -2.57 -26.61
CA PRO A 257 0.35 -1.53 -26.94
C PRO A 257 0.83 -0.64 -28.10
N ALA A 258 -0.11 -0.05 -28.83
CA ALA A 258 0.20 0.87 -29.93
C ALA A 258 0.93 2.13 -29.43
N ILE A 259 1.79 2.71 -30.29
CA ILE A 259 2.52 3.95 -29.99
C ILE A 259 1.63 5.20 -30.03
N GLU A 260 0.43 5.08 -30.61
CA GLU A 260 -0.56 6.15 -30.77
C GLU A 260 -1.95 5.61 -30.38
N PRO A 261 -2.88 6.47 -29.92
CA PRO A 261 -2.70 7.91 -29.72
C PRO A 261 -1.83 8.25 -28.50
N LEU A 262 -1.08 9.35 -28.57
CA LEU A 262 -0.44 9.96 -27.41
C LEU A 262 -1.42 10.84 -26.62
N PRO A 263 -1.34 10.85 -25.27
CA PRO A 263 -2.24 11.66 -24.44
C PRO A 263 -1.95 13.16 -24.56
N THR A 264 -3.00 13.96 -24.38
CA THR A 264 -2.93 15.41 -24.17
C THR A 264 -2.85 15.74 -22.67
N GLU A 265 -2.56 16.99 -22.34
CA GLU A 265 -2.58 17.44 -20.94
C GLU A 265 -3.95 17.22 -20.26
N ALA A 266 -5.05 17.42 -21.01
CA ALA A 266 -6.40 17.22 -20.49
C ALA A 266 -6.72 15.74 -20.23
N ASP A 267 -6.07 14.82 -20.94
CA ASP A 267 -6.21 13.38 -20.69
C ASP A 267 -5.45 12.94 -19.43
N ILE A 268 -4.35 13.62 -19.12
CA ILE A 268 -3.49 13.33 -17.95
C ILE A 268 -4.01 14.02 -16.68
N PHE A 269 -4.54 15.23 -16.81
CA PHE A 269 -5.11 16.02 -15.70
C PHE A 269 -6.59 16.33 -15.95
N PRO A 270 -7.47 15.32 -16.02
CA PRO A 270 -8.90 15.54 -16.22
C PRO A 270 -9.57 16.17 -14.98
N HIS A 271 -8.93 16.05 -13.82
CA HIS A 271 -9.44 16.51 -12.53
C HIS A 271 -8.39 17.33 -11.79
N GLU A 272 -8.84 18.38 -11.10
CA GLU A 272 -7.97 19.21 -10.26
C GLU A 272 -7.66 18.55 -8.91
N ARG A 273 -8.44 17.53 -8.53
CA ARG A 273 -8.36 16.87 -7.23
C ARG A 273 -8.05 15.40 -7.37
N GLY A 274 -7.12 14.93 -6.54
CA GLY A 274 -6.86 13.52 -6.29
C GLY A 274 -7.38 13.09 -4.92
N ARG A 275 -6.99 11.90 -4.47
CA ARG A 275 -7.28 11.38 -3.14
C ARG A 275 -6.01 10.96 -2.41
N VAL A 276 -6.01 11.09 -1.10
CA VAL A 276 -5.04 10.43 -0.23
C VAL A 276 -5.63 9.08 0.18
N ARG A 277 -4.88 8.00 -0.01
CA ARG A 277 -5.23 6.67 0.48
C ARG A 277 -4.17 6.20 1.46
N MET A 278 -4.61 5.59 2.54
CA MET A 278 -3.74 4.97 3.53
C MET A 278 -3.69 3.47 3.29
N GLU A 279 -2.49 2.93 3.06
CA GLU A 279 -2.24 1.50 2.87
C GLU A 279 -1.00 1.14 3.67
N ASP A 280 -1.09 0.13 4.54
CA ASP A 280 0.05 -0.35 5.32
C ASP A 280 0.76 0.75 6.13
N ASP A 281 -0.03 1.67 6.70
CA ASP A 281 0.41 2.87 7.44
C ASP A 281 1.26 3.87 6.62
N LEU A 282 1.27 3.73 5.30
CA LEU A 282 1.82 4.67 4.35
C LEU A 282 0.71 5.43 3.63
N LEU A 283 0.99 6.71 3.37
CA LEU A 283 0.11 7.53 2.56
C LEU A 283 0.47 7.37 1.10
N SER A 284 -0.55 7.26 0.28
CA SER A 284 -0.45 7.30 -1.18
C SER A 284 -1.27 8.47 -1.71
N LEU A 285 -0.70 9.19 -2.67
CA LEU A 285 -1.42 10.20 -3.44
C LEU A 285 -1.85 9.58 -4.75
N ASP A 286 -3.15 9.46 -4.95
CA ASP A 286 -3.76 8.86 -6.13
C ASP A 286 -4.49 9.94 -6.95
N PHE A 287 -4.32 9.91 -8.27
CA PHE A 287 -5.08 10.74 -9.22
C PHE A 287 -5.28 10.00 -10.53
N THR A 288 -6.40 10.26 -11.20
CA THR A 288 -6.85 9.48 -12.36
C THR A 288 -6.58 10.17 -13.70
N HIS A 289 -6.64 9.40 -14.78
CA HIS A 289 -6.40 9.84 -16.15
C HIS A 289 -7.46 9.27 -17.09
N LEU A 290 -7.84 10.05 -18.12
CA LEU A 290 -8.77 9.61 -19.17
C LEU A 290 -8.09 8.81 -20.30
N HIS A 291 -6.76 8.83 -20.38
CA HIS A 291 -6.03 8.06 -21.38
C HIS A 291 -6.02 6.57 -21.03
N ASP A 292 -6.22 5.69 -22.01
CA ASP A 292 -6.37 4.24 -21.84
C ASP A 292 -5.09 3.43 -22.13
N ILE A 293 -4.15 3.97 -22.92
CA ILE A 293 -2.88 3.29 -23.20
C ILE A 293 -1.85 3.65 -22.12
N MET A 294 -1.80 2.84 -21.06
CA MET A 294 -0.87 3.04 -19.92
C MET A 294 0.59 3.25 -20.34
N ALA A 295 1.06 2.56 -21.37
CA ALA A 295 2.43 2.68 -21.86
C ALA A 295 2.73 4.06 -22.51
N ASN A 296 1.70 4.81 -22.91
CA ASN A 296 1.79 6.14 -23.52
C ASN A 296 1.63 7.29 -22.50
N THR A 297 1.15 7.03 -21.27
CA THR A 297 0.88 8.05 -20.24
C THR A 297 2.08 8.96 -19.97
N GLY A 298 3.31 8.45 -20.11
CA GLY A 298 4.53 9.19 -19.84
C GLY A 298 5.02 9.02 -18.40
N ARG A 299 5.90 9.91 -17.95
CA ARG A 299 6.43 9.92 -16.59
C ARG A 299 5.77 11.05 -15.80
N LEU A 300 5.24 10.73 -14.63
CA LEU A 300 4.70 11.68 -13.67
C LEU A 300 5.65 11.81 -12.48
N VAL A 301 5.91 13.03 -12.05
CA VAL A 301 6.76 13.32 -10.89
C VAL A 301 6.00 14.22 -9.94
N VAL A 302 5.82 13.75 -8.70
CA VAL A 302 5.20 14.52 -7.61
C VAL A 302 6.31 15.13 -6.76
N ARG A 303 6.20 16.42 -6.43
CA ARG A 303 7.20 17.16 -5.66
C ARG A 303 6.53 18.01 -4.59
N ALA A 304 7.29 18.27 -3.53
CA ALA A 304 6.93 19.18 -2.44
C ALA A 304 5.50 18.93 -1.90
N PRO A 305 5.18 17.71 -1.42
CA PRO A 305 3.91 17.49 -0.75
C PRO A 305 3.84 18.30 0.55
N HIS A 306 2.76 19.05 0.71
CA HIS A 306 2.47 19.85 1.90
C HIS A 306 1.11 19.46 2.46
N VAL A 307 1.07 19.14 3.76
CA VAL A 307 -0.14 18.68 4.46
C VAL A 307 -0.88 19.89 5.04
N PHE A 308 -2.20 19.89 4.93
CA PHE A 308 -3.07 20.98 5.40
C PHE A 308 -4.19 20.47 6.30
N ARG A 309 -4.59 21.31 7.26
CA ARG A 309 -5.83 21.19 8.03
C ARG A 309 -6.68 22.43 7.75
N GLY A 310 -7.66 22.28 6.87
CA GLY A 310 -8.33 23.42 6.24
C GLY A 310 -7.31 24.27 5.49
N ASP A 311 -7.25 25.57 5.81
CA ASP A 311 -6.27 26.48 5.21
C ASP A 311 -4.94 26.55 5.98
N HIS A 312 -4.79 25.80 7.08
CA HIS A 312 -3.59 25.85 7.90
C HIS A 312 -2.56 24.80 7.46
N PRO A 313 -1.34 25.20 7.04
CA PRO A 313 -0.28 24.24 6.73
C PRO A 313 0.19 23.54 8.00
N MET A 314 0.45 22.25 7.90
CA MET A 314 0.99 21.42 8.98
C MET A 314 2.48 21.19 8.76
N ASP A 315 3.26 21.26 9.84
CA ASP A 315 4.70 20.97 9.80
C ASP A 315 4.93 19.46 9.76
N MET A 316 5.04 18.95 8.54
CA MET A 316 5.12 17.53 8.23
C MET A 316 5.83 17.33 6.89
N PRO A 317 7.17 17.47 6.85
CA PRO A 317 7.91 17.36 5.61
C PRO A 317 7.89 15.90 5.12
N MET A 318 7.44 15.71 3.87
CA MET A 318 7.29 14.41 3.24
C MET A 318 8.04 14.35 1.92
N LEU A 319 8.49 13.15 1.58
CA LEU A 319 9.11 12.81 0.30
C LEU A 319 8.13 11.95 -0.49
N ALA A 320 7.82 12.37 -1.72
CA ALA A 320 7.10 11.54 -2.67
C ALA A 320 8.07 10.57 -3.36
N THR A 321 7.73 9.29 -3.36
CA THR A 321 8.49 8.25 -4.09
C THR A 321 8.16 8.31 -5.60
N PRO A 322 9.00 7.72 -6.46
CA PRO A 322 8.71 7.64 -7.90
C PRO A 322 7.31 7.07 -8.16
N ALA A 323 6.51 7.81 -8.93
CA ALA A 323 5.12 7.47 -9.16
C ALA A 323 4.97 6.29 -10.14
N ILE A 324 3.90 5.52 -9.97
CA ILE A 324 3.51 4.41 -10.84
C ILE A 324 2.11 4.65 -11.39
N THR A 325 1.92 4.45 -12.69
CA THR A 325 0.61 4.46 -13.35
C THR A 325 0.14 3.03 -13.53
N LEU A 326 -1.11 2.75 -13.14
CA LEU A 326 -1.73 1.44 -13.18
C LEU A 326 -3.15 1.54 -13.77
N PRO A 327 -3.72 0.42 -14.27
CA PRO A 327 -5.14 0.37 -14.60
C PRO A 327 -5.98 0.59 -13.35
N ASN A 328 -7.06 1.35 -13.50
CA ASN A 328 -7.95 1.66 -12.38
C ASN A 328 -8.98 0.55 -12.18
N TYR A 329 -8.73 -0.30 -11.18
CA TYR A 329 -9.65 -1.37 -10.78
C TYR A 329 -10.58 -0.96 -9.63
N HIS A 330 -10.47 0.27 -9.13
CA HIS A 330 -11.07 0.68 -7.86
C HIS A 330 -12.52 1.20 -7.99
N GLU A 331 -13.02 1.46 -9.19
CA GLU A 331 -14.34 2.04 -9.40
C GLU A 331 -15.06 1.37 -10.57
N GLN A 332 -16.34 1.00 -10.37
CA GLN A 332 -17.14 0.27 -11.36
C GLN A 332 -17.46 1.09 -12.63
N ASP A 333 -17.24 2.42 -12.62
CA ASP A 333 -17.45 3.34 -13.74
C ASP A 333 -16.36 4.44 -13.85
N GLY A 334 -15.16 4.22 -13.27
CA GLY A 334 -14.12 5.24 -13.14
C GLY A 334 -13.18 5.40 -14.35
N ASP A 335 -12.45 6.52 -14.39
CA ASP A 335 -11.33 6.80 -15.31
C ASP A 335 -10.41 5.58 -15.51
N PRO A 336 -9.94 5.28 -16.74
CA PRO A 336 -9.27 4.02 -17.09
C PRO A 336 -7.97 3.76 -16.33
N LEU A 337 -7.20 4.79 -16.01
CA LEU A 337 -5.91 4.68 -15.35
C LEU A 337 -5.85 5.57 -14.12
N PHE A 338 -4.98 5.21 -13.18
CA PHE A 338 -4.60 6.10 -12.09
C PHE A 338 -3.10 6.06 -11.87
N THR A 339 -2.55 7.17 -11.38
CA THR A 339 -1.18 7.26 -10.89
C THR A 339 -1.18 7.34 -9.38
N SER A 340 -0.29 6.57 -8.77
CA SER A 340 -0.06 6.53 -7.33
C SER A 340 1.41 6.85 -7.01
N THR A 341 1.62 7.60 -5.93
CA THR A 341 2.95 7.80 -5.33
C THR A 341 2.85 7.64 -3.82
N LEU A 342 3.81 6.93 -3.21
CA LEU A 342 3.88 6.80 -1.76
C LEU A 342 4.59 8.01 -1.16
N LEU A 343 4.09 8.49 -0.02
CA LEU A 343 4.73 9.53 0.79
C LEU A 343 5.45 8.91 1.97
N ILE A 344 6.72 9.30 2.13
CA ILE A 344 7.57 8.90 3.24
C ILE A 344 7.84 10.15 4.11
N PRO A 345 7.59 10.11 5.43
CA PRO A 345 8.02 11.16 6.34
C PRO A 345 9.54 11.36 6.28
N THR A 346 9.98 12.62 6.27
CA THR A 346 11.42 12.97 6.23
C THR A 346 11.99 13.31 7.60
N GLU A 347 11.21 13.08 8.64
CA GLU A 347 11.56 13.30 10.04
C GLU A 347 10.95 12.20 10.89
N GLN A 348 11.58 11.93 12.03
CA GLN A 348 11.13 10.89 12.93
C GLN A 348 9.99 11.37 13.84
N LYS A 349 8.85 11.62 13.19
CA LYS A 349 7.60 12.04 13.83
C LYS A 349 6.52 11.00 13.55
N GLN A 350 5.72 10.67 14.55
CA GLN A 350 4.48 9.94 14.32
C GLN A 350 3.53 10.90 13.59
N VAL A 351 3.32 10.66 12.30
CA VAL A 351 2.51 11.55 11.45
C VAL A 351 1.06 11.07 11.37
N LEU A 352 0.81 9.80 11.64
CA LEU A 352 -0.50 9.19 11.43
C LEU A 352 -1.66 9.93 12.13
N PRO A 353 -1.58 10.29 13.43
CA PRO A 353 -2.67 11.04 14.09
C PRO A 353 -2.94 12.39 13.43
N ASP A 354 -1.87 13.11 13.08
CA ASP A 354 -1.94 14.42 12.43
C ASP A 354 -2.56 14.31 11.03
N VAL A 355 -2.22 13.26 10.27
CA VAL A 355 -2.75 13.01 8.92
C VAL A 355 -4.23 12.62 8.95
N LEU A 356 -4.67 11.86 9.96
CA LEU A 356 -6.09 11.53 10.14
C LEU A 356 -6.96 12.78 10.37
N GLU A 357 -6.37 13.85 10.92
CA GLU A 357 -7.01 15.15 11.10
C GLU A 357 -6.79 16.13 9.94
N ALA A 358 -5.86 15.84 9.03
CA ALA A 358 -5.61 16.66 7.85
C ALA A 358 -6.82 16.64 6.91
N THR A 359 -7.01 17.70 6.12
CA THR A 359 -8.05 17.78 5.10
C THR A 359 -7.51 17.43 3.72
N ASP A 360 -6.30 17.88 3.42
CA ASP A 360 -5.72 17.72 2.10
C ASP A 360 -4.20 17.72 2.15
N ILE A 361 -3.62 17.19 1.07
CA ILE A 361 -2.21 17.30 0.74
C ILE A 361 -2.13 18.02 -0.61
N ARG A 362 -1.32 19.07 -0.70
CA ARG A 362 -1.09 19.81 -1.95
C ARG A 362 0.30 19.50 -2.45
N ALA A 363 0.44 19.20 -3.74
CA ALA A 363 1.73 18.86 -4.33
C ALA A 363 1.82 19.34 -5.79
N GLN A 364 3.05 19.57 -6.25
CA GLN A 364 3.34 19.89 -7.64
C GLN A 364 3.50 18.60 -8.44
N VAL A 365 2.69 18.41 -9.48
CA VAL A 365 2.73 17.24 -10.36
C VAL A 365 3.21 17.66 -11.74
N ALA A 366 4.37 17.17 -12.12
CA ALA A 366 4.99 17.42 -13.42
C ALA A 366 4.82 16.21 -14.35
N TRP A 367 4.30 16.45 -15.56
CA TRP A 367 4.09 15.43 -16.58
C TRP A 367 5.12 15.55 -17.70
N TYR A 368 5.84 14.45 -17.94
CA TYR A 368 6.83 14.29 -19.00
C TYR A 368 6.27 13.31 -20.05
N PRO A 369 5.78 13.79 -21.20
CA PRO A 369 5.12 12.94 -22.19
C PRO A 369 6.04 11.84 -22.72
N ALA A 370 5.44 10.72 -23.11
CA ALA A 370 6.14 9.66 -23.81
C ALA A 370 6.40 10.05 -25.29
N THR A 371 7.53 9.63 -25.81
CA THR A 371 7.94 9.73 -27.22
C THR A 371 8.33 8.33 -27.73
N PRO A 372 7.35 7.40 -27.77
CA PRO A 372 7.64 6.00 -28.01
C PRO A 372 8.07 5.74 -29.46
N PHE A 373 8.94 4.75 -29.65
CA PHE A 373 9.29 4.25 -30.98
C PHE A 373 9.60 2.75 -30.95
N THR A 374 9.44 2.10 -32.09
CA THR A 374 9.70 0.66 -32.24
C THR A 374 10.99 0.41 -33.02
N MET A 375 11.69 -0.66 -32.64
CA MET A 375 12.78 -1.31 -33.33
C MET A 375 12.35 -2.76 -33.65
N THR A 376 12.68 -3.26 -34.83
CA THR A 376 12.37 -4.64 -35.22
C THR A 376 13.68 -5.35 -35.54
N LEU A 377 13.92 -6.47 -34.88
CA LEU A 377 15.08 -7.32 -35.06
C LEU A 377 14.71 -8.49 -35.97
N THR A 378 15.54 -8.69 -36.99
CA THR A 378 15.48 -9.85 -37.89
C THR A 378 16.83 -10.55 -37.79
N PRO A 379 16.90 -11.71 -37.13
CA PRO A 379 18.14 -12.48 -37.03
C PRO A 379 18.70 -12.80 -38.42
N ASP A 380 20.02 -12.73 -38.56
CA ASP A 380 20.72 -13.25 -39.71
C ASP A 380 20.79 -14.80 -39.67
N ASP A 381 21.45 -15.40 -40.66
CA ASP A 381 21.61 -16.85 -40.75
C ASP A 381 22.38 -17.47 -39.55
N THR A 382 23.03 -16.63 -38.73
CA THR A 382 23.75 -17.04 -37.52
C THR A 382 22.94 -16.79 -36.24
N GLY A 383 21.70 -16.29 -36.36
CA GLY A 383 20.83 -15.99 -35.23
C GLY A 383 21.14 -14.67 -34.53
N HIS A 384 22.02 -13.84 -35.09
CA HIS A 384 22.39 -12.54 -34.52
C HIS A 384 21.57 -11.42 -35.15
N ALA A 385 21.21 -10.42 -34.35
CA ALA A 385 20.63 -9.17 -34.85
C ALA A 385 21.06 -7.99 -33.99
N GLU A 386 21.24 -6.83 -34.60
CA GLU A 386 21.45 -5.58 -33.88
C GLU A 386 20.69 -4.45 -34.55
N VAL A 387 19.98 -3.65 -33.77
CA VAL A 387 19.32 -2.44 -34.24
C VAL A 387 19.59 -1.31 -33.26
N THR A 388 20.04 -0.18 -33.80
CA THR A 388 20.17 1.08 -33.05
C THR A 388 19.27 2.14 -33.65
N LYS A 389 18.46 2.79 -32.81
CA LYS A 389 17.55 3.88 -33.21
C LYS A 389 17.43 4.90 -32.09
N ASN A 390 17.62 6.18 -32.42
CA ASN A 390 17.57 7.29 -31.46
C ASN A 390 18.47 7.08 -30.22
N GLY A 391 19.61 6.41 -30.38
CA GLY A 391 20.54 6.10 -29.28
C GLY A 391 20.07 4.99 -28.33
N ALA A 392 18.95 4.31 -28.61
CA ALA A 392 18.64 3.03 -28.00
C ALA A 392 19.14 1.90 -28.91
N THR A 393 19.66 0.85 -28.31
CA THR A 393 20.23 -0.31 -28.99
C THR A 393 19.57 -1.59 -28.48
N ALA A 394 19.24 -2.50 -29.39
CA ALA A 394 18.81 -3.84 -29.10
C ALA A 394 19.72 -4.84 -29.83
N THR A 395 20.33 -5.74 -29.09
CA THR A 395 21.24 -6.77 -29.61
C THR A 395 20.70 -8.14 -29.24
N LEU A 396 20.48 -8.99 -30.23
CA LEU A 396 20.09 -10.38 -30.09
C LEU A 396 21.29 -11.28 -30.39
N SER A 397 21.54 -12.26 -29.54
CA SER A 397 22.58 -13.28 -29.75
C SER A 397 22.04 -14.67 -29.43
N PRO A 398 22.37 -15.72 -30.20
CA PRO A 398 21.95 -17.08 -29.92
C PRO A 398 22.62 -17.62 -28.66
N THR A 399 21.93 -18.54 -27.98
CA THR A 399 22.40 -19.30 -26.82
C THR A 399 22.08 -20.78 -27.04
N ASP A 400 22.53 -21.66 -26.13
CA ASP A 400 22.27 -23.10 -26.23
C ASP A 400 20.78 -23.46 -26.14
N GLU A 401 19.96 -22.62 -25.50
CA GLU A 401 18.52 -22.84 -25.26
C GLU A 401 17.61 -21.85 -26.02
N GLY A 402 18.17 -20.94 -26.83
CA GLY A 402 17.42 -19.92 -27.55
C GLY A 402 18.26 -18.67 -27.84
N PHE A 403 17.92 -17.54 -27.21
CA PHE A 403 18.57 -16.24 -27.47
C PHE A 403 18.71 -15.39 -26.20
N ASP A 404 19.65 -14.46 -26.21
CA ASP A 404 19.74 -13.33 -25.30
C ASP A 404 19.43 -12.04 -26.07
N LEU A 405 18.43 -11.29 -25.62
CA LEU A 405 18.11 -9.94 -26.09
C LEU A 405 18.62 -8.91 -25.06
N VAL A 406 19.67 -8.18 -25.40
CA VAL A 406 20.24 -7.10 -24.58
C VAL A 406 19.76 -5.75 -25.10
N LEU A 407 19.17 -4.96 -24.21
CA LEU A 407 18.58 -3.65 -24.50
C LEU A 407 19.31 -2.57 -23.70
N SER A 408 19.61 -1.44 -24.34
CA SER A 408 20.28 -0.29 -23.73
C SER A 408 19.80 1.01 -24.39
N GLY A 409 19.84 2.13 -23.68
CA GLY A 409 19.38 3.43 -24.17
C GLY A 409 19.68 4.58 -23.20
N GLN A 410 18.81 5.59 -23.19
CA GLN A 410 18.89 6.67 -22.21
C GLN A 410 18.46 6.18 -20.83
N GLN A 411 18.97 6.80 -19.77
CA GLN A 411 18.72 6.36 -18.39
C GLN A 411 17.23 6.20 -18.04
N ALA A 412 16.35 7.04 -18.59
CA ALA A 412 14.91 6.97 -18.32
C ALA A 412 14.12 6.15 -19.35
N ASP A 413 14.77 5.54 -20.34
CA ASP A 413 14.09 4.69 -21.33
C ASP A 413 13.51 3.44 -20.64
N ARG A 414 12.26 3.12 -20.98
CA ARG A 414 11.61 1.87 -20.61
C ARG A 414 11.43 1.00 -21.85
N PHE A 415 11.70 -0.28 -21.73
CA PHE A 415 11.62 -1.22 -22.84
C PHE A 415 10.43 -2.16 -22.67
N MET A 416 9.76 -2.43 -23.79
CA MET A 416 8.83 -3.55 -23.95
C MET A 416 9.30 -4.36 -25.16
N TRP A 417 9.08 -5.65 -25.15
CA TRP A 417 9.45 -6.54 -26.25
C TRP A 417 8.26 -7.41 -26.63
N ALA A 418 8.30 -7.95 -27.84
CA ALA A 418 7.39 -8.95 -28.33
C ALA A 418 8.10 -9.89 -29.29
N VAL A 419 7.70 -11.16 -29.29
CA VAL A 419 8.08 -12.13 -30.31
C VAL A 419 6.97 -12.26 -31.36
N ASP A 420 7.27 -12.75 -32.55
CA ASP A 420 6.21 -13.02 -33.52
C ASP A 420 5.22 -14.08 -33.01
N ALA A 421 3.93 -13.91 -33.31
CA ALA A 421 2.83 -14.72 -32.76
C ALA A 421 2.86 -16.23 -33.11
N LYS A 422 3.80 -16.67 -33.94
CA LYS A 422 3.97 -18.10 -34.28
C LYS A 422 5.06 -18.77 -33.47
N THR A 423 5.84 -17.99 -32.72
CA THR A 423 6.96 -18.48 -31.92
C THR A 423 6.49 -18.69 -30.48
N ASP A 424 6.59 -19.93 -30.02
CA ASP A 424 6.49 -20.25 -28.60
C ASP A 424 7.83 -19.91 -27.93
N ALA A 425 7.81 -18.97 -27.00
CA ALA A 425 9.00 -18.51 -26.31
C ALA A 425 8.70 -18.21 -24.84
N GLY A 426 9.58 -18.70 -23.97
CA GLY A 426 9.67 -18.26 -22.58
C GLY A 426 10.68 -17.12 -22.46
N SER A 427 10.49 -16.23 -21.49
CA SER A 427 11.46 -15.19 -21.16
C SER A 427 11.74 -15.07 -19.67
N MET A 428 12.98 -14.71 -19.33
CA MET A 428 13.41 -14.29 -18.00
C MET A 428 14.19 -12.98 -18.10
N ILE A 429 14.01 -12.07 -17.14
CA ILE A 429 14.50 -10.69 -17.24
C ILE A 429 15.57 -10.44 -16.19
N TYR A 430 16.75 -10.00 -16.64
CA TYR A 430 17.92 -9.69 -15.83
C TYR A 430 18.38 -8.24 -16.07
N GLY A 431 19.27 -7.73 -15.22
CA GLY A 431 20.09 -6.58 -15.60
C GLY A 431 20.98 -6.91 -16.79
N ALA A 432 21.37 -5.92 -17.61
CA ALA A 432 22.31 -6.16 -18.71
C ALA A 432 23.63 -6.80 -18.22
N ASP A 433 24.16 -6.29 -17.11
CA ASP A 433 25.10 -7.02 -16.26
C ASP A 433 24.32 -7.99 -15.37
N ARG A 434 24.22 -9.25 -15.79
CA ARG A 434 23.50 -10.30 -15.08
C ARG A 434 24.07 -10.53 -13.67
N GLY A 435 25.36 -10.27 -13.45
CA GLY A 435 26.08 -10.73 -12.27
C GLY A 435 26.34 -12.25 -12.31
N PRO A 436 26.81 -12.86 -11.21
CA PRO A 436 27.07 -14.29 -11.15
C PRO A 436 25.78 -15.13 -11.21
N ASP A 437 25.89 -16.35 -11.72
CA ASP A 437 24.74 -17.24 -12.01
C ASP A 437 23.91 -17.64 -10.78
N TRP A 438 24.46 -17.48 -9.58
CA TRP A 438 23.74 -17.76 -8.34
C TRP A 438 22.76 -16.65 -7.93
N LEU A 439 22.77 -15.49 -8.60
CA LEU A 439 21.78 -14.44 -8.39
C LEU A 439 20.45 -14.76 -9.07
N THR A 440 19.35 -14.38 -8.42
CA THR A 440 18.02 -14.45 -9.03
C THR A 440 17.87 -13.37 -10.12
N PRO A 441 16.91 -13.49 -11.05
CA PRO A 441 16.60 -12.44 -12.01
C PRO A 441 16.24 -11.10 -11.35
N ALA A 442 15.49 -11.14 -10.23
CA ALA A 442 15.12 -9.96 -9.47
C ALA A 442 16.33 -9.27 -8.80
N GLU A 443 17.26 -10.03 -8.21
CA GLU A 443 18.51 -9.49 -7.66
C GLU A 443 19.41 -8.92 -8.75
N SER A 444 19.45 -9.58 -9.92
CA SER A 444 20.15 -9.09 -11.10
C SER A 444 19.58 -7.74 -11.57
N LEU A 445 18.25 -7.61 -11.61
CA LEU A 445 17.58 -6.35 -11.95
C LEU A 445 17.84 -5.24 -10.93
N ALA A 446 17.88 -5.56 -9.63
CA ALA A 446 18.17 -4.59 -8.58
C ALA A 446 19.53 -3.90 -8.80
N ARG A 447 20.56 -4.63 -9.26
CA ARG A 447 21.91 -4.12 -9.56
C ARG A 447 21.92 -2.92 -10.50
N ARG A 448 20.90 -2.76 -11.36
CA ARG A 448 20.80 -1.65 -12.32
C ARG A 448 20.94 -0.28 -11.67
N ILE A 449 20.48 -0.08 -10.42
CA ILE A 449 20.59 1.24 -9.75
C ILE A 449 22.05 1.71 -9.62
N ALA A 450 23.01 0.78 -9.54
CA ALA A 450 24.44 1.06 -9.43
C ALA A 450 25.24 0.66 -10.69
N SER A 451 24.56 0.32 -11.78
CA SER A 451 25.17 0.08 -13.09
C SER A 451 25.52 1.40 -13.79
N PRO A 452 26.61 1.46 -14.58
CA PRO A 452 26.87 2.57 -15.51
C PRO A 452 25.73 2.76 -16.50
N ASP A 453 25.16 1.66 -16.99
CA ASP A 453 23.95 1.66 -17.80
C ASP A 453 22.76 1.19 -16.96
N TYR A 454 22.04 2.15 -16.37
CA TYR A 454 20.81 1.87 -15.62
C TYR A 454 19.69 1.34 -16.53
N SER A 455 19.63 1.79 -17.80
CA SER A 455 18.59 1.38 -18.75
C SER A 455 18.76 -0.07 -19.21
N GLY A 456 19.99 -0.59 -19.10
CA GLY A 456 20.42 -1.91 -19.51
C GLY A 456 19.58 -3.06 -18.95
N ILE A 457 18.94 -3.82 -19.83
CA ILE A 457 18.17 -5.04 -19.52
C ILE A 457 18.66 -6.19 -20.41
N ARG A 458 18.72 -7.39 -19.86
CA ARG A 458 18.87 -8.63 -20.64
C ARG A 458 17.61 -9.47 -20.50
N VAL A 459 17.02 -9.87 -21.63
CA VAL A 459 15.92 -10.83 -21.68
C VAL A 459 16.52 -12.13 -22.19
N ALA A 460 16.67 -13.11 -21.30
CA ALA A 460 16.98 -14.48 -21.70
C ALA A 460 15.72 -15.09 -22.30
N ILE A 461 15.82 -15.73 -23.45
CA ILE A 461 14.70 -16.22 -24.25
C ILE A 461 14.93 -17.70 -24.54
N ARG A 462 13.97 -18.54 -24.16
CA ARG A 462 13.97 -19.98 -24.44
C ARG A 462 12.99 -20.28 -25.56
N THR A 463 13.46 -20.86 -26.66
CA THR A 463 12.62 -21.21 -27.82
C THR A 463 13.32 -22.22 -28.72
N GLU A 464 12.53 -23.04 -29.40
CA GLU A 464 13.00 -23.98 -30.43
C GLU A 464 13.09 -23.33 -31.83
N ALA A 465 12.62 -22.08 -31.97
CA ALA A 465 12.67 -21.36 -33.24
C ALA A 465 14.11 -20.94 -33.57
N SER A 466 14.58 -21.26 -34.78
CA SER A 466 15.96 -20.96 -35.19
C SER A 466 16.22 -19.51 -35.60
N ALA A 467 15.17 -18.75 -35.97
CA ALA A 467 15.27 -17.34 -36.38
C ALA A 467 13.95 -16.57 -36.15
N PRO A 468 13.45 -16.48 -34.90
CA PRO A 468 12.24 -15.71 -34.60
C PRO A 468 12.47 -14.21 -34.77
N SER A 469 11.42 -13.48 -35.16
CA SER A 469 11.51 -12.01 -35.25
C SER A 469 11.06 -11.38 -33.95
N PHE A 470 11.83 -10.39 -33.49
CA PHE A 470 11.52 -9.67 -32.26
C PHE A 470 11.24 -8.21 -32.55
N SER A 471 10.31 -7.62 -31.80
CA SER A 471 10.09 -6.19 -31.82
C SER A 471 10.32 -5.63 -30.42
N VAL A 472 10.96 -4.47 -30.35
CA VAL A 472 11.23 -3.74 -29.12
C VAL A 472 10.58 -2.39 -29.23
N ARG A 473 9.71 -2.06 -28.28
CA ARG A 473 9.16 -0.73 -28.09
C ARG A 473 9.97 -0.02 -26.99
N VAL A 474 10.51 1.14 -27.33
CA VAL A 474 11.19 2.05 -26.40
C VAL A 474 10.21 3.14 -26.03
N ASN A 475 9.90 3.25 -24.74
CA ASN A 475 9.14 4.36 -24.17
C ASN A 475 10.13 5.37 -23.58
N ARG A 476 10.44 6.39 -24.38
CA ARG A 476 11.29 7.52 -23.96
C ARG A 476 10.43 8.63 -23.39
N HIS A 477 10.89 9.30 -22.35
CA HIS A 477 10.22 10.46 -21.78
C HIS A 477 10.96 11.74 -22.16
N ALA A 478 10.24 12.85 -22.32
CA ALA A 478 10.87 14.16 -22.49
C ALA A 478 11.74 14.53 -21.28
N ASP A 479 12.81 15.30 -21.50
CA ASP A 479 13.68 15.81 -20.42
C ASP A 479 13.02 16.96 -19.65
N THR A 480 12.12 17.70 -20.30
CA THR A 480 11.34 18.80 -19.72
C THR A 480 9.87 18.41 -19.62
N PRO A 481 9.18 18.83 -18.55
CA PRO A 481 7.76 18.55 -18.43
C PRO A 481 6.96 19.35 -19.47
N ALA A 482 5.93 18.73 -20.05
CA ALA A 482 4.99 19.43 -20.91
C ALA A 482 4.01 20.28 -20.08
N ALA A 483 3.69 19.84 -18.86
CA ALA A 483 2.84 20.55 -17.93
C ALA A 483 3.28 20.30 -16.48
N THR A 484 3.05 21.30 -15.62
CA THR A 484 3.18 21.19 -14.17
C THR A 484 1.92 21.78 -13.55
N ARG A 485 1.25 21.01 -12.69
CA ARG A 485 0.01 21.41 -12.01
C ARG A 485 0.19 21.31 -10.51
N GLU A 486 -0.35 22.28 -9.77
CA GLU A 486 -0.61 22.09 -8.35
C GLU A 486 -1.90 21.27 -8.23
N MET A 487 -1.83 20.13 -7.55
CA MET A 487 -2.97 19.27 -7.31
C MET A 487 -3.29 19.19 -5.83
N THR A 488 -4.58 19.15 -5.51
CA THR A 488 -5.08 18.94 -4.15
C THR A 488 -5.55 17.50 -3.99
N PHE A 489 -4.96 16.76 -3.06
CA PHE A 489 -5.32 15.39 -2.73
C PHE A 489 -6.13 15.39 -1.44
N LEU A 490 -7.41 15.03 -1.51
CA LEU A 490 -8.28 15.05 -0.34
C LEU A 490 -8.06 13.80 0.52
N THR A 491 -7.88 13.98 1.83
CA THR A 491 -7.91 12.88 2.81
C THR A 491 -9.34 12.41 3.03
N ASP A 492 -9.54 11.27 3.70
CA ASP A 492 -10.88 10.82 4.08
C ASP A 492 -11.62 11.86 4.95
N ASN A 493 -10.90 12.53 5.85
CA ASN A 493 -11.44 13.64 6.64
C ASN A 493 -11.81 14.85 5.76
N GLY A 494 -10.95 15.24 4.81
CA GLY A 494 -11.24 16.31 3.87
C GLY A 494 -12.44 16.00 2.98
N ARG A 495 -12.50 14.81 2.39
CA ARG A 495 -13.65 14.35 1.58
C ARG A 495 -14.96 14.40 2.35
N ARG A 496 -14.92 14.00 3.62
CA ARG A 496 -16.09 13.95 4.50
C ARG A 496 -16.55 15.34 4.94
N THR A 497 -15.61 16.26 5.16
CA THR A 497 -15.87 17.63 5.65
C THR A 497 -16.10 18.64 4.52
N ASP A 498 -15.73 18.33 3.29
CA ASP A 498 -15.97 19.17 2.10
C ASP A 498 -17.48 19.38 1.88
N PRO A 499 -17.98 20.64 1.96
CA PRO A 499 -19.40 20.92 1.76
C PRO A 499 -19.85 20.77 0.31
N ASP A 500 -18.94 20.84 -0.66
CA ASP A 500 -19.27 20.76 -2.09
C ASP A 500 -19.30 19.32 -2.61
N ARG A 501 -18.99 18.35 -1.76
CA ARG A 501 -18.92 16.94 -2.12
C ARG A 501 -20.00 16.14 -1.40
N ALA A 502 -20.71 15.30 -2.16
CA ALA A 502 -21.58 14.29 -1.58
C ALA A 502 -20.75 13.25 -0.80
N PRO A 503 -21.09 12.95 0.46
CA PRO A 503 -20.44 11.87 1.18
C PRO A 503 -20.69 10.52 0.51
N ASP A 504 -19.80 9.56 0.73
CA ASP A 504 -19.92 8.23 0.15
C ASP A 504 -21.21 7.53 0.63
N LYS A 505 -21.85 6.75 -0.26
CA LYS A 505 -23.14 6.10 0.03
C LYS A 505 -22.97 5.10 1.18
N VAL A 506 -23.73 5.30 2.26
CA VAL A 506 -23.85 4.34 3.36
C VAL A 506 -25.32 4.12 3.65
N LEU A 507 -25.76 2.87 3.56
CA LEU A 507 -27.13 2.51 3.88
C LEU A 507 -27.38 2.61 5.38
N LEU A 508 -28.57 3.06 5.75
CA LEU A 508 -29.04 3.13 7.12
C LEU A 508 -29.10 1.73 7.77
N PHE A 509 -29.44 0.72 6.96
CA PHE A 509 -29.56 -0.67 7.38
C PHE A 509 -28.44 -1.48 6.73
N LYS A 510 -27.65 -2.20 7.54
CA LYS A 510 -26.59 -3.11 7.04
C LYS A 510 -27.14 -4.40 6.42
N GLY A 511 -28.43 -4.68 6.59
CA GLY A 511 -29.17 -5.79 5.98
C GLY A 511 -30.56 -5.35 5.54
N ASP A 512 -31.49 -6.29 5.41
CA ASP A 512 -32.84 -5.96 4.92
C ASP A 512 -33.54 -4.91 5.80
N PRO A 513 -34.09 -3.84 5.20
CA PRO A 513 -34.85 -2.85 5.95
C PRO A 513 -36.03 -3.50 6.68
N PRO A 514 -36.56 -2.86 7.74
CA PRO A 514 -37.75 -3.38 8.42
C PRO A 514 -38.89 -3.60 7.42
N PRO A 515 -39.53 -4.79 7.41
CA PRO A 515 -40.59 -5.08 6.46
C PRO A 515 -41.79 -4.15 6.69
N ARG A 516 -42.52 -3.83 5.62
CA ARG A 516 -43.80 -3.13 5.75
C ARG A 516 -44.77 -4.01 6.54
N LEU A 517 -45.70 -3.41 7.29
CA LEU A 517 -46.62 -4.16 8.16
C LEU A 517 -47.36 -5.31 7.43
N LYS A 518 -47.79 -5.10 6.18
CA LYS A 518 -48.41 -6.12 5.32
C LYS A 518 -47.46 -7.27 4.92
N ASP A 519 -46.17 -7.02 4.98
CA ASP A 519 -45.10 -7.93 4.56
C ASP A 519 -44.46 -8.64 5.75
N VAL A 520 -44.75 -8.23 6.99
CA VAL A 520 -44.35 -8.93 8.22
C VAL A 520 -44.81 -10.40 8.17
N ARG A 521 -43.88 -11.31 8.49
CA ARG A 521 -44.10 -12.76 8.59
C ARG A 521 -43.49 -13.28 9.90
N PRO A 522 -43.93 -14.44 10.39
CA PRO A 522 -43.22 -15.20 11.42
C PRO A 522 -41.79 -15.54 10.98
N GLU A 523 -40.82 -15.32 11.86
CA GLU A 523 -39.40 -15.66 11.68
C GLU A 523 -38.92 -16.58 12.82
N GLY A 524 -37.83 -17.33 12.59
CA GLY A 524 -37.12 -18.13 13.62
C GLY A 524 -37.66 -19.54 13.88
N LEU A 525 -38.64 -20.00 13.11
CA LEU A 525 -39.29 -21.30 13.31
C LEU A 525 -38.35 -22.49 13.12
N ASP A 526 -37.31 -22.36 12.30
CA ASP A 526 -36.26 -23.35 12.05
C ASP A 526 -35.46 -23.71 13.31
N VAL A 527 -35.28 -22.74 14.22
CA VAL A 527 -34.63 -22.93 15.52
C VAL A 527 -35.63 -22.98 16.66
N ALA A 528 -36.89 -23.30 16.37
CA ALA A 528 -38.01 -23.32 17.32
C ALA A 528 -38.26 -21.98 18.05
N ALA A 529 -37.84 -20.87 17.48
CA ALA A 529 -38.22 -19.53 17.93
C ALA A 529 -39.44 -19.05 17.14
N LEU A 530 -40.14 -18.05 17.69
CA LEU A 530 -41.17 -17.34 16.94
C LEU A 530 -41.05 -15.85 17.24
N GLN A 531 -40.81 -15.07 16.21
CA GLN A 531 -40.72 -13.63 16.33
C GLN A 531 -41.31 -12.91 15.11
N PHE A 532 -41.76 -11.68 15.32
CA PHE A 532 -42.18 -10.77 14.26
C PHE A 532 -41.25 -9.55 14.25
N ARG A 533 -40.50 -9.40 13.15
CA ARG A 533 -39.58 -8.29 12.95
C ARG A 533 -40.30 -7.09 12.33
N MET A 534 -40.20 -5.93 12.96
CA MET A 534 -40.89 -4.70 12.57
C MET A 534 -40.05 -3.46 12.86
N GLY A 535 -40.37 -2.33 12.23
CA GLY A 535 -39.80 -1.04 12.63
C GLY A 535 -40.24 -0.65 14.04
N THR A 536 -39.39 0.04 14.82
CA THR A 536 -39.64 0.37 16.24
C THR A 536 -41.02 0.99 16.49
N LEU A 537 -41.37 2.05 15.74
CA LEU A 537 -42.67 2.72 15.91
C LEU A 537 -43.85 1.81 15.62
N GLN A 538 -43.73 0.91 14.65
CA GLN A 538 -44.80 -0.03 14.33
C GLN A 538 -44.91 -1.10 15.41
N ALA A 539 -43.79 -1.63 15.91
CA ALA A 539 -43.78 -2.63 16.98
C ALA A 539 -44.46 -2.13 18.26
N ALA A 540 -44.25 -0.86 18.64
CA ALA A 540 -44.88 -0.22 19.79
C ALA A 540 -46.42 -0.11 19.68
N ARG A 541 -46.98 -0.28 18.48
CA ARG A 541 -48.42 -0.29 18.18
C ARG A 541 -48.99 -1.69 18.02
N CYS A 542 -48.13 -2.72 18.05
CA CYS A 542 -48.50 -4.08 17.76
C CYS A 542 -48.37 -4.97 19.00
N SER A 543 -49.19 -6.01 19.03
CA SER A 543 -49.12 -7.10 19.98
C SER A 543 -49.36 -8.41 19.23
N ALA A 544 -48.74 -9.49 19.69
CA ALA A 544 -48.98 -10.82 19.17
C ALA A 544 -49.57 -11.69 20.27
N ALA A 545 -50.52 -12.55 19.90
CA ALA A 545 -51.13 -13.50 20.81
C ALA A 545 -51.48 -14.79 20.08
N PHE A 546 -51.44 -15.91 20.81
CA PHE A 546 -52.01 -17.16 20.33
C PHE A 546 -53.53 -17.05 20.26
N ALA A 547 -54.14 -17.69 19.26
CA ALA A 547 -55.60 -17.77 19.14
C ALA A 547 -56.25 -18.42 20.37
N LEU A 548 -55.53 -19.35 21.01
CA LEU A 548 -55.89 -19.94 22.30
C LEU A 548 -54.87 -19.51 23.36
N PRO A 549 -55.30 -19.01 24.54
CA PRO A 549 -54.39 -18.60 25.61
C PRO A 549 -53.39 -19.70 25.98
N GLN A 550 -52.11 -19.33 26.07
CA GLN A 550 -51.03 -20.20 26.54
C GLN A 550 -50.60 -19.77 27.94
N THR A 551 -50.23 -20.72 28.81
CA THR A 551 -49.79 -20.43 30.18
C THR A 551 -48.28 -20.30 30.32
N ASP A 552 -47.53 -20.83 29.35
CA ASP A 552 -46.08 -20.99 29.40
C ASP A 552 -45.34 -20.17 28.32
N ALA A 553 -46.07 -19.39 27.51
CA ALA A 553 -45.49 -18.51 26.50
C ALA A 553 -46.31 -17.21 26.35
N VAL A 554 -45.61 -16.09 26.24
CA VAL A 554 -46.13 -14.74 25.98
C VAL A 554 -45.30 -14.09 24.87
N PHE A 555 -45.84 -13.07 24.21
CA PHE A 555 -45.04 -12.23 23.31
C PHE A 555 -44.59 -10.97 24.05
N ALA A 556 -43.31 -10.64 23.94
CA ALA A 556 -42.75 -9.40 24.46
C ALA A 556 -41.85 -8.74 23.42
N GLU A 557 -41.65 -7.43 23.57
CA GLU A 557 -40.70 -6.71 22.72
C GLU A 557 -39.26 -7.05 23.14
N ALA A 558 -38.45 -7.42 22.16
CA ALA A 558 -37.03 -7.66 22.29
C ALA A 558 -36.24 -6.82 21.29
N THR A 559 -35.02 -6.44 21.69
CA THR A 559 -34.08 -5.81 20.77
C THR A 559 -33.29 -6.92 20.06
N PRO A 560 -33.19 -6.91 18.72
CA PRO A 560 -32.34 -7.86 18.00
C PRO A 560 -30.86 -7.74 18.44
N ASN A 561 -30.06 -8.78 18.21
CA ASN A 561 -28.64 -8.80 18.57
C ASN A 561 -27.90 -7.53 18.06
N PRO A 562 -26.94 -7.00 18.85
CA PRO A 562 -26.36 -5.67 18.66
C PRO A 562 -25.54 -5.48 17.37
N ASP A 563 -25.27 -6.55 16.62
CA ASP A 563 -24.32 -6.52 15.50
C ASP A 563 -24.86 -5.91 14.18
N GLY A 564 -26.10 -5.43 14.09
CA GLY A 564 -26.53 -4.85 12.80
C GLY A 564 -27.88 -4.16 12.65
N TYR A 565 -28.72 -4.02 13.67
CA TYR A 565 -30.11 -3.60 13.47
C TYR A 565 -30.46 -2.30 14.20
N GLY A 566 -30.18 -1.16 13.56
CA GLY A 566 -30.83 0.09 13.93
C GLY A 566 -32.29 0.15 13.47
N GLY A 567 -33.18 0.72 14.29
CA GLY A 567 -34.57 1.01 13.90
C GLY A 567 -35.52 -0.20 13.76
N THR A 568 -35.15 -1.36 14.30
CA THR A 568 -35.96 -2.59 14.29
C THR A 568 -36.24 -3.09 15.71
N ARG A 569 -37.41 -3.71 15.91
CA ARG A 569 -37.81 -4.43 17.12
C ARG A 569 -38.40 -5.80 16.76
N LEU A 570 -38.28 -6.73 17.70
CA LEU A 570 -38.86 -8.05 17.60
C LEU A 570 -40.02 -8.15 18.59
N LEU A 571 -41.20 -8.55 18.15
CA LEU A 571 -42.18 -9.16 19.07
C LEU A 571 -41.85 -10.64 19.13
N GLN A 572 -41.18 -11.06 20.20
CA GLN A 572 -40.65 -12.41 20.36
C GLN A 572 -41.49 -13.22 21.36
N MET A 573 -41.77 -14.46 20.99
CA MET A 573 -42.34 -15.44 21.91
C MET A 573 -41.29 -15.84 22.94
N GLN A 574 -41.65 -15.73 24.22
CA GLN A 574 -40.80 -16.08 25.35
C GLN A 574 -41.64 -16.60 26.52
N THR A 575 -41.00 -17.23 27.51
CA THR A 575 -41.65 -17.57 28.77
C THR A 575 -42.04 -16.29 29.54
N PRO A 576 -43.03 -16.33 30.46
CA PRO A 576 -43.44 -15.14 31.22
C PRO A 576 -42.31 -14.47 32.02
N ASP A 577 -41.27 -15.22 32.39
CA ASP A 577 -40.06 -14.73 33.06
C ASP A 577 -38.97 -14.21 32.09
N GLY A 578 -39.17 -14.34 30.79
CA GLY A 578 -38.25 -13.90 29.74
C GLY A 578 -37.04 -14.82 29.51
N THR A 579 -36.93 -15.96 30.19
CA THR A 579 -35.72 -16.80 30.16
C THR A 579 -35.61 -17.67 28.91
N ARG A 580 -36.72 -18.23 28.41
CA ARG A 580 -36.73 -19.19 27.30
C ARG A 580 -37.45 -18.60 26.08
N THR A 581 -36.76 -18.63 24.94
CA THR A 581 -37.23 -18.11 23.64
C THR A 581 -37.42 -19.21 22.57
N HIS A 582 -36.96 -20.44 22.85
CA HIS A 582 -37.07 -21.60 21.96
C HIS A 582 -38.08 -22.63 22.50
N PHE A 583 -38.98 -23.12 21.64
CA PHE A 583 -40.10 -23.96 22.01
C PHE A 583 -40.32 -25.06 20.96
N TYR A 584 -39.81 -26.26 21.26
CA TYR A 584 -40.00 -27.45 20.43
C TYR A 584 -41.33 -28.16 20.75
N GLU A 585 -41.75 -29.05 19.84
CA GLU A 585 -42.87 -30.00 20.04
C GLU A 585 -44.23 -29.33 20.32
N ARG A 586 -44.41 -28.08 19.89
CA ARG A 586 -45.69 -27.34 20.02
C ARG A 586 -46.68 -27.61 18.90
N GLY A 587 -46.29 -28.39 17.90
CA GLY A 587 -47.13 -28.66 16.73
C GLY A 587 -47.51 -27.37 15.99
N THR A 588 -48.69 -27.39 15.35
CA THR A 588 -49.21 -26.23 14.62
C THR A 588 -50.04 -25.33 15.53
N GLN A 589 -49.74 -24.03 15.53
CA GLN A 589 -50.36 -23.00 16.34
C GLN A 589 -50.88 -21.86 15.45
N ASP A 590 -52.03 -21.29 15.81
CA ASP A 590 -52.53 -20.07 15.20
C ASP A 590 -52.16 -18.86 16.05
N VAL A 591 -51.54 -17.87 15.42
CA VAL A 591 -51.01 -16.66 16.05
C VAL A 591 -51.59 -15.45 15.35
N THR A 592 -52.10 -14.51 16.15
CA THR A 592 -52.68 -13.25 15.68
C THR A 592 -51.75 -12.11 16.02
N LEU A 593 -51.31 -11.36 15.00
CA LEU A 593 -50.66 -10.06 15.15
C LEU A 593 -51.75 -8.97 15.05
N THR A 594 -51.91 -8.17 16.10
CA THR A 594 -52.87 -7.06 16.15
C THR A 594 -52.14 -5.77 16.42
N CYS A 595 -52.38 -4.76 15.58
CA CYS A 595 -51.87 -3.42 15.75
C CYS A 595 -53.02 -2.41 15.87
N ASP A 596 -52.96 -1.51 16.85
CA ASP A 596 -53.98 -0.48 17.09
C ASP A 596 -53.87 0.70 16.12
N ALA A 597 -52.69 0.87 15.50
CA ALA A 597 -52.40 1.88 14.50
C ALA A 597 -51.41 1.34 13.44
N THR A 598 -51.44 1.98 12.26
CA THR A 598 -50.50 1.72 11.17
C THR A 598 -49.55 2.90 11.01
N VAL A 599 -48.26 2.63 10.87
CA VAL A 599 -47.23 3.64 10.57
C VAL A 599 -46.95 3.63 9.07
N THR A 600 -47.20 4.76 8.43
CA THR A 600 -46.88 5.00 7.01
C THR A 600 -45.75 6.00 6.88
N TRP A 601 -44.98 5.88 5.79
CA TRP A 601 -43.95 6.85 5.43
C TRP A 601 -44.50 7.75 4.33
N GLU A 602 -44.60 9.04 4.63
CA GLU A 602 -45.12 10.07 3.72
C GLU A 602 -44.01 11.07 3.40
N GLU A 603 -44.08 11.75 2.26
CA GLU A 603 -43.08 12.76 1.91
C GLU A 603 -43.13 13.91 2.91
N ALA A 604 -41.97 14.33 3.40
CA ALA A 604 -41.86 15.48 4.30
C ALA A 604 -42.06 16.79 3.53
N ASP A 605 -42.42 17.87 4.24
CA ASP A 605 -42.57 19.19 3.63
C ASP A 605 -41.23 19.75 3.12
N VAL A 606 -40.13 19.37 3.78
CA VAL A 606 -38.76 19.67 3.34
C VAL A 606 -38.30 18.60 2.38
N GLN A 607 -37.73 19.02 1.25
CA GLN A 607 -37.16 18.12 0.26
C GLN A 607 -35.68 18.46 0.01
N PRO A 608 -34.88 17.50 -0.49
CA PRO A 608 -33.47 17.73 -0.77
C PRO A 608 -33.27 18.87 -1.79
N ASP A 609 -32.26 19.70 -1.55
CA ASP A 609 -31.84 20.72 -2.51
C ASP A 609 -31.33 20.07 -3.81
N ALA A 610 -31.52 20.73 -4.95
CA ALA A 610 -31.15 20.17 -6.24
C ALA A 610 -29.62 20.14 -6.46
N ASP A 611 -28.91 21.13 -5.94
CA ASP A 611 -27.46 21.28 -6.12
C ASP A 611 -26.69 20.50 -5.04
N ARG A 612 -27.19 20.49 -3.81
CA ARG A 612 -26.61 19.77 -2.67
C ARG A 612 -27.63 18.92 -1.90
N PRO A 613 -28.20 17.87 -2.52
CA PRO A 613 -29.24 17.06 -1.90
C PRO A 613 -28.79 16.37 -0.60
N TRP A 614 -27.48 16.21 -0.37
CA TRP A 614 -26.95 15.56 0.82
C TRP A 614 -26.84 16.47 2.05
N GLN A 615 -27.12 17.78 1.93
CA GLN A 615 -26.98 18.75 3.01
C GLN A 615 -28.34 19.27 3.48
N PHE A 616 -28.52 19.36 4.80
CA PHE A 616 -29.75 19.83 5.40
C PHE A 616 -29.48 20.79 6.56
N ASP A 617 -30.25 21.88 6.60
CA ASP A 617 -30.35 22.72 7.78
C ASP A 617 -31.20 22.00 8.84
N VAL A 618 -30.65 21.88 10.05
CA VAL A 618 -31.31 21.24 11.19
C VAL A 618 -32.61 21.95 11.55
N GLU A 619 -32.63 23.29 11.47
CA GLU A 619 -33.81 24.08 11.79
C GLU A 619 -34.92 23.85 10.75
N ALA A 620 -34.56 23.75 9.47
CA ALA A 620 -35.51 23.48 8.40
C ALA A 620 -36.20 22.12 8.58
N LEU A 621 -35.47 21.10 9.04
CA LEU A 621 -35.99 19.75 9.24
C LEU A 621 -36.96 19.62 10.44
N ASP A 622 -37.13 20.64 11.28
CA ASP A 622 -37.96 20.60 12.49
C ASP A 622 -37.58 19.43 13.43
N ILE A 623 -36.27 19.18 13.57
CA ILE A 623 -35.72 18.14 14.45
C ILE A 623 -34.91 18.76 15.58
N SER A 624 -35.07 18.22 16.79
CA SER A 624 -34.25 18.65 17.93
C SER A 624 -32.86 17.99 17.87
N PRO A 625 -31.76 18.75 17.99
CA PRO A 625 -30.40 18.20 18.07
C PRO A 625 -30.17 17.22 19.24
N GLU A 626 -31.03 17.31 20.26
CA GLU A 626 -30.97 16.48 21.46
C GLU A 626 -31.66 15.11 21.30
N LEU A 627 -32.35 14.88 20.18
CA LEU A 627 -32.88 13.57 19.84
C LEU A 627 -31.75 12.56 19.74
N THR A 628 -32.04 11.31 20.13
CA THR A 628 -31.14 10.21 19.82
C THR A 628 -31.28 9.80 18.36
N TYR A 629 -30.25 9.17 17.81
CA TYR A 629 -30.27 8.67 16.44
C TYR A 629 -31.40 7.66 16.21
N ALA A 630 -31.72 6.83 17.22
CA ALA A 630 -32.89 5.96 17.18
C ALA A 630 -34.20 6.74 17.04
N GLN A 631 -34.38 7.83 17.81
CA GLN A 631 -35.58 8.66 17.73
C GLN A 631 -35.70 9.38 16.39
N LEU A 632 -34.59 9.83 15.81
CA LEU A 632 -34.60 10.41 14.47
C LEU A 632 -35.03 9.38 13.41
N MET A 633 -34.43 8.18 13.41
CA MET A 633 -34.76 7.12 12.45
C MET A 633 -36.22 6.66 12.52
N ASP A 634 -36.83 6.78 13.70
CA ASP A 634 -38.25 6.52 13.90
C ASP A 634 -39.12 7.61 13.28
N GLN A 635 -38.66 8.87 13.27
CA GLN A 635 -39.44 10.00 12.79
C GLN A 635 -39.21 10.32 11.31
N MET A 636 -38.00 10.12 10.80
CA MET A 636 -37.57 10.61 9.50
C MET A 636 -36.61 9.62 8.80
N ARG A 637 -36.69 9.56 7.47
CA ARG A 637 -35.77 8.81 6.60
C ARG A 637 -35.36 9.63 5.40
N PHE A 638 -34.07 9.62 5.11
CA PHE A 638 -33.52 10.11 3.86
C PHE A 638 -33.38 8.91 2.92
N VAL A 639 -33.99 8.97 1.73
CA VAL A 639 -33.97 7.85 0.79
C VAL A 639 -33.38 8.28 -0.54
N ASP A 640 -32.59 7.41 -1.15
CA ASP A 640 -32.04 7.65 -2.50
C ASP A 640 -33.09 7.46 -3.60
N ALA A 641 -32.67 7.59 -4.86
CA ALA A 641 -33.53 7.42 -6.03
C ALA A 641 -34.10 5.99 -6.17
N HIS A 642 -33.50 4.99 -5.52
CA HIS A 642 -33.96 3.61 -5.52
C HIS A 642 -34.89 3.30 -4.33
N GLY A 643 -35.00 4.25 -3.40
CA GLY A 643 -35.80 4.11 -2.18
C GLY A 643 -35.02 3.48 -1.01
N ASP A 644 -33.71 3.32 -1.14
CA ASP A 644 -32.86 2.83 -0.07
C ASP A 644 -32.66 3.93 0.98
N ALA A 645 -32.84 3.58 2.26
CA ALA A 645 -32.61 4.51 3.36
C ALA A 645 -31.11 4.74 3.57
N LEU A 646 -30.70 6.01 3.68
CA LEU A 646 -29.32 6.44 3.84
C LEU A 646 -29.02 6.82 5.30
N ALA A 647 -27.79 6.55 5.74
CA ALA A 647 -27.30 6.91 7.06
C ALA A 647 -26.91 8.39 7.14
N LEU A 648 -26.86 8.93 8.37
CA LEU A 648 -26.19 10.21 8.61
C LEU A 648 -24.67 10.03 8.68
N VAL A 649 -23.96 11.05 8.23
CA VAL A 649 -22.50 11.16 8.34
C VAL A 649 -22.17 12.05 9.52
N THR A 650 -21.07 11.75 10.20
CA THR A 650 -20.59 12.54 11.35
C THR A 650 -19.33 13.32 11.01
N PRO A 651 -19.08 14.45 11.69
CA PRO A 651 -17.86 15.25 11.50
C PRO A 651 -16.57 14.57 11.95
N ASN A 652 -16.65 13.45 12.68
CA ASN A 652 -15.48 12.65 13.10
C ASN A 652 -15.36 11.32 12.35
N GLY A 653 -16.25 11.03 11.40
CA GLY A 653 -16.25 9.79 10.61
C GLY A 653 -16.71 8.55 11.36
N ARG A 654 -17.08 8.64 12.64
CA ARG A 654 -17.62 7.53 13.41
C ARG A 654 -19.08 7.30 13.04
N GLY A 655 -19.48 6.05 12.83
CA GLY A 655 -20.91 5.70 12.75
C GLY A 655 -21.65 6.11 14.03
N LEU A 656 -22.91 6.51 13.88
CA LEU A 656 -23.79 6.84 15.01
C LEU A 656 -24.37 5.56 15.62
N ALA A 657 -24.17 5.38 16.92
CA ALA A 657 -24.92 4.41 17.71
C ALA A 657 -26.35 4.91 17.94
N LEU A 658 -27.27 3.99 18.23
CA LEU A 658 -28.68 4.31 18.48
C LEU A 658 -28.93 5.29 19.63
N SER A 659 -28.04 5.27 20.62
CA SER A 659 -28.05 6.16 21.78
C SER A 659 -27.37 7.50 21.54
N ASP A 660 -26.61 7.64 20.46
CA ASP A 660 -25.91 8.89 20.15
C ASP A 660 -26.92 9.99 19.83
N ARG A 661 -26.57 11.23 20.16
CA ARG A 661 -27.41 12.40 19.86
C ARG A 661 -27.15 12.92 18.46
N ILE A 662 -28.18 13.51 17.84
CA ILE A 662 -28.06 14.12 16.50
C ILE A 662 -27.06 15.28 16.48
N ASN A 663 -26.83 15.97 17.60
CA ASN A 663 -25.81 17.00 17.71
C ASN A 663 -24.38 16.51 17.35
N TRP A 664 -24.10 15.20 17.43
CA TRP A 664 -22.81 14.62 17.02
C TRP A 664 -22.70 14.42 15.50
N ALA A 665 -23.79 14.60 14.77
CA ALA A 665 -23.86 14.52 13.31
C ALA A 665 -23.88 15.91 12.65
N ILE A 666 -24.00 16.99 13.43
CA ILE A 666 -24.01 18.36 12.91
C ILE A 666 -22.58 18.81 12.61
N PHE A 667 -22.33 19.21 11.37
CA PHE A 667 -21.04 19.69 10.90
C PHE A 667 -20.73 21.10 11.42
N PRO A 668 -19.45 21.53 11.41
CA PRO A 668 -19.06 22.87 11.88
C PRO A 668 -19.76 24.02 11.12
N ASP A 669 -20.25 23.77 9.91
CA ASP A 669 -21.04 24.69 9.12
C ASP A 669 -22.53 24.76 9.53
N GLY A 670 -22.94 24.00 10.55
CA GLY A 670 -24.30 23.94 11.08
C GLY A 670 -25.21 22.93 10.35
N THR A 671 -24.71 22.21 9.36
CA THR A 671 -25.53 21.30 8.54
C THR A 671 -25.51 19.86 9.03
N LEU A 672 -26.59 19.13 8.77
CA LEU A 672 -26.60 17.67 8.78
C LEU A 672 -26.27 17.15 7.38
N ARG A 673 -25.47 16.08 7.31
CA ARG A 673 -25.11 15.46 6.04
C ARG A 673 -25.53 13.99 5.99
N VAL A 674 -26.07 13.60 4.84
CA VAL A 674 -26.52 12.23 4.54
C VAL A 674 -25.48 11.51 3.69
N ALA A 675 -25.29 10.22 3.95
CA ALA A 675 -24.32 9.37 3.27
C ALA A 675 -24.81 8.96 1.87
N GLY A 676 -24.49 9.77 0.86
CA GLY A 676 -24.94 9.62 -0.52
C GLY A 676 -25.83 10.79 -0.96
N LYS A 677 -26.58 10.62 -2.05
CA LYS A 677 -27.47 11.64 -2.61
C LYS A 677 -28.94 11.25 -2.37
N PRO A 678 -29.61 11.76 -1.32
CA PRO A 678 -31.02 11.47 -1.11
C PRO A 678 -31.87 12.16 -2.18
N ALA A 679 -32.86 11.44 -2.69
CA ALA A 679 -33.84 11.96 -3.65
C ALA A 679 -35.10 12.47 -2.94
N ARG A 680 -35.43 11.91 -1.77
CA ARG A 680 -36.61 12.28 -0.99
C ARG A 680 -36.36 12.20 0.51
N ILE A 681 -37.11 12.99 1.26
CA ILE A 681 -37.23 12.88 2.72
C ILE A 681 -38.60 12.34 3.05
N LEU A 682 -38.66 11.32 3.89
CA LEU A 682 -39.89 10.69 4.36
C LEU A 682 -40.07 10.93 5.86
N ARG A 683 -41.29 11.24 6.30
CA ARG A 683 -41.68 11.35 7.71
C ARG A 683 -42.62 10.20 8.09
N ALA A 684 -42.44 9.65 9.28
CA ALA A 684 -43.34 8.63 9.82
C ALA A 684 -44.64 9.28 10.32
N VAL A 685 -45.77 8.75 9.84
CA VAL A 685 -47.11 9.17 10.24
C VAL A 685 -47.86 7.98 10.83
N SER A 686 -48.32 8.10 12.06
CA SER A 686 -49.16 7.09 12.71
C SER A 686 -50.63 7.40 12.43
N ARG A 687 -51.32 6.47 11.77
CA ARG A 687 -52.75 6.57 11.45
C ARG A 687 -53.53 5.58 12.32
N PRO A 688 -54.73 5.96 12.83
CA PRO A 688 -55.57 5.10 13.67
C PRO A 688 -56.31 4.05 12.83
N ASP A 689 -55.59 3.38 11.94
CA ASP A 689 -56.07 2.32 11.07
C ASP A 689 -55.63 0.98 11.68
N PRO A 690 -56.50 0.29 12.45
CA PRO A 690 -56.13 -0.96 13.08
C PRO A 690 -55.86 -2.04 12.03
N TYR A 691 -54.88 -2.87 12.31
CA TYR A 691 -54.44 -3.93 11.41
C TYR A 691 -54.34 -5.25 12.17
N THR A 692 -55.02 -6.28 11.67
CA THR A 692 -54.97 -7.62 12.25
C THR A 692 -54.60 -8.64 11.18
N ARG A 693 -53.70 -9.55 11.54
CA ARG A 693 -53.31 -10.65 10.66
C ARG A 693 -53.10 -11.94 11.43
N ASN A 694 -53.66 -13.01 10.88
CA ASN A 694 -53.52 -14.35 11.42
C ASN A 694 -52.45 -15.12 10.66
N PHE A 695 -51.68 -15.91 11.38
CA PHE A 695 -50.65 -16.79 10.86
C PHE A 695 -50.83 -18.17 11.47
N THR A 696 -50.71 -19.20 10.64
CA THR A 696 -50.60 -20.59 11.10
C THR A 696 -49.11 -20.96 11.04
N VAL A 697 -48.53 -21.29 12.19
CA VAL A 697 -47.11 -21.59 12.34
C VAL A 697 -46.92 -23.00 12.88
N THR A 698 -45.92 -23.73 12.40
CA THR A 698 -45.60 -25.08 12.87
C THR A 698 -44.23 -25.08 13.52
N PHE A 699 -44.18 -25.48 14.80
CA PHE A 699 -42.93 -25.61 15.54
C PHE A 699 -42.25 -26.95 15.23
N PRO A 700 -40.92 -26.99 15.13
CA PRO A 700 -40.18 -28.21 14.86
C PRO A 700 -40.18 -29.12 16.10
N ASP A 701 -39.95 -30.41 15.85
CA ASP A 701 -39.69 -31.39 16.90
C ASP A 701 -38.32 -31.15 17.54
N LEU A 702 -38.12 -31.68 18.75
CA LEU A 702 -36.83 -31.55 19.45
C LEU A 702 -35.71 -32.16 18.57
N PRO A 703 -34.56 -31.47 18.38
CA PRO A 703 -33.47 -32.02 17.60
C PRO A 703 -32.96 -33.30 18.26
N VAL A 704 -32.97 -34.41 17.52
CA VAL A 704 -32.34 -35.64 18.00
C VAL A 704 -30.83 -35.42 17.97
N PRO A 705 -30.08 -35.66 19.05
CA PRO A 705 -28.62 -35.54 19.02
C PRO A 705 -28.07 -36.43 17.91
N GLU A 706 -27.30 -35.88 16.98
CA GLU A 706 -26.50 -36.72 16.08
C GLU A 706 -25.54 -37.54 16.96
N GLU A 707 -25.57 -38.87 16.81
CA GLU A 707 -24.54 -39.72 17.40
C GLU A 707 -23.19 -39.23 16.86
N ALA A 708 -22.25 -38.94 17.76
CA ALA A 708 -20.90 -38.54 17.38
C ALA A 708 -20.34 -39.57 16.38
N PRO A 709 -19.72 -39.12 15.27
CA PRO A 709 -19.08 -40.05 14.35
C PRO A 709 -18.05 -40.87 15.12
N GLN A 710 -18.23 -42.20 15.11
CA GLN A 710 -17.30 -43.15 15.73
C GLN A 710 -15.97 -43.21 15.00
#